data_AF-A0AAW0F6W4-F1
#
_entry.id   AF-A0AAW0F6W4-F1
#
_cell.length_a   1.000
_cell.length_b   1.000
_cell.length_c   1.000
_cell.angle_alpha   90.00
_cell.angle_beta   90.00
_cell.angle_gamma   90.00
#
_symmetry.space_group_name_H-M   'P 1'
#
loop_
_entity.id
_entity.type
_entity.pdbx_description
1 polymer ?
#
loop_
_entity_poly.entity_id
_entity_poly.type
_entity_poly.pdbx_seq_one_letter_code
_entity_poly.pdbx_strand_id
1 'polypeptide(L)'
;MRPEIEQELSHTLLTELLAYQFASPVRWIETQDVFLKQHNTERVVEIGPSPTLAGMASRTIKAKYESYDAALSLQRQVLCYAKDAKEIYYTPDPADVAPPAPAATAKALEPHVGSTSAPASAIPPATTSGAPAPAPAAAPAAAPAPAAAPAGPAASIPDEPVSAALVLQVLVAQKLKKPLDSIPMSKAIKDLVNGKSTVQNEILGDLGKEFGSTPEKPEDTPLEELAETFQDSFNGQLGKTSTSLIGRLMSSKMPGGFSITVARKYLESRFGLGSGRQDSVLLMALTNEPASRLGSDSDAKEFLDSVATKYASNAGISLTSASAGGAGGAGGAGGAVIDSAALDAITSENKTMARQQLEVLARYLQVDLNKGAKSFIKEKEATALLQKELDLWEEEHGEIYANGIKPTFSPLKSRTYDSYWNWARQDVLSMYFDIIFGKLTSIDRETINQCIQIMNRSNPTLIKFMQYHVDHTPEYKGETYQLAKRLGQQLIDNCKQVLGVDPVFKDVSKITGPKTTVDAKGKINYQEANKDSVRKFEQYVYEMAQGGSMTKQKGQPTIHEDLARVYKAITKQASLSKGTKLEVQKLYNELINYVESNKEIEVDQPTKDVLQKAAASNSGTSTPNEEDESASSDDEIASLPDKTSILQPVSSTIPPQTLPFLHIKQKNGDAWEYSSKFSSTYLDGLESAAINGLTFKDKYILVTGAGAGSIGAEILQGLISGGAKVIVTTSRFSRKVTEYYQTMYSRYGASGSTLIVVPFNQGSKKDVESLVDYIYNDPKNGGLGWDLDAVIPFAAIPENELC
;
A
#
# COMPACT_ATOMS: atom_id res chain seq x y z
N MET A 1 18.36 -19.08 -46.06
CA MET A 1 18.16 -17.65 -46.34
C MET A 1 19.04 -16.87 -45.36
N ARG A 2 18.97 -15.53 -45.25
CA ARG A 2 19.47 -14.84 -44.05
C ARG A 2 18.33 -14.76 -43.03
N PRO A 3 18.54 -14.97 -41.71
CA PRO A 3 17.45 -15.05 -40.74
C PRO A 3 16.52 -13.82 -40.74
N GLU A 4 17.08 -12.64 -40.96
CA GLU A 4 16.34 -11.37 -41.00
C GLU A 4 15.43 -11.30 -42.24
N ILE A 5 15.93 -11.77 -43.39
CA ILE A 5 15.17 -11.84 -44.66
C ILE A 5 14.11 -12.95 -44.58
N GLU A 6 14.41 -14.04 -43.89
CA GLU A 6 13.46 -15.13 -43.63
C GLU A 6 12.34 -14.68 -42.68
N GLN A 7 12.65 -13.84 -41.69
CA GLN A 7 11.68 -13.21 -40.82
C GLN A 7 10.80 -12.19 -41.57
N GLU A 8 11.38 -11.38 -42.46
CA GLU A 8 10.65 -10.41 -43.29
C GLU A 8 9.69 -11.10 -44.28
N LEU A 9 10.15 -12.16 -44.96
CA LEU A 9 9.34 -12.94 -45.91
C LEU A 9 8.31 -13.83 -45.23
N SER A 10 8.57 -14.34 -44.02
CA SER A 10 7.56 -15.08 -43.24
C SER A 10 6.54 -14.16 -42.59
N HIS A 11 6.93 -12.96 -42.14
CA HIS A 11 6.00 -11.94 -41.63
C HIS A 11 5.02 -11.47 -42.71
N THR A 12 5.51 -11.16 -43.91
CA THR A 12 4.65 -10.77 -45.04
C THR A 12 3.73 -11.93 -45.46
N LEU A 13 4.27 -13.15 -45.63
CA LEU A 13 3.46 -14.34 -45.95
C LEU A 13 2.37 -14.63 -44.90
N LEU A 14 2.68 -14.55 -43.61
CA LEU A 14 1.71 -14.78 -42.53
C LEU A 14 0.62 -13.70 -42.51
N THR A 15 0.99 -12.44 -42.76
CA THR A 15 0.04 -11.32 -42.82
C THR A 15 -0.95 -11.49 -43.97
N GLU A 16 -0.46 -11.82 -45.16
CA GLU A 16 -1.31 -12.09 -46.34
C GLU A 16 -2.19 -13.34 -46.13
N LEU A 17 -1.66 -14.41 -45.54
CA LEU A 17 -2.45 -15.61 -45.21
C LEU A 17 -3.64 -15.29 -44.30
N LEU A 18 -3.43 -14.51 -43.23
CA LEU A 18 -4.49 -14.11 -42.31
C LEU A 18 -5.48 -13.12 -42.96
N ALA A 19 -4.99 -12.18 -43.78
CA ALA A 19 -5.83 -11.22 -44.50
C ALA A 19 -6.76 -11.91 -45.52
N TYR A 20 -6.22 -12.80 -46.35
CA TYR A 20 -7.03 -13.54 -47.33
C TYR A 20 -7.88 -14.64 -46.70
N GLN A 21 -7.52 -15.20 -45.54
CA GLN A 21 -8.35 -16.18 -44.81
C GLN A 21 -9.76 -15.64 -44.53
N PHE A 22 -9.89 -14.35 -44.18
CA PHE A 22 -11.19 -13.74 -43.88
C PHE A 22 -12.19 -13.80 -45.04
N ALA A 23 -11.71 -13.77 -46.29
CA ALA A 23 -12.53 -13.78 -47.50
C ALA A 23 -12.46 -15.11 -48.30
N SER A 24 -11.72 -16.11 -47.80
CA SER A 24 -11.46 -17.38 -48.51
C SER A 24 -12.16 -18.58 -47.84
N PRO A 25 -12.63 -19.58 -48.61
CA PRO A 25 -13.20 -20.80 -48.04
C PRO A 25 -12.20 -21.55 -47.15
N VAL A 26 -12.61 -21.93 -45.93
CA VAL A 26 -11.77 -22.68 -44.99
C VAL A 26 -11.61 -24.13 -45.46
N ARG A 27 -10.41 -24.46 -45.96
CA ARG A 27 -10.03 -25.78 -46.53
C ARG A 27 -9.75 -26.83 -45.45
N TRP A 28 -10.76 -27.08 -44.61
CA TRP A 28 -10.61 -27.92 -43.41
C TRP A 28 -10.46 -29.41 -43.72
N ILE A 29 -11.02 -29.90 -44.83
CA ILE A 29 -10.88 -31.31 -45.24
C ILE A 29 -9.42 -31.62 -45.57
N GLU A 30 -8.77 -30.76 -46.35
CA GLU A 30 -7.36 -30.90 -46.71
C GLU A 30 -6.45 -30.66 -45.50
N THR A 31 -6.82 -29.75 -44.60
CA THR A 31 -6.09 -29.51 -43.34
C THR A 31 -6.11 -30.78 -42.45
N GLN A 32 -7.27 -31.45 -42.34
CA GLN A 32 -7.38 -32.74 -41.66
C GLN A 32 -6.57 -33.83 -42.36
N ASP A 33 -6.63 -33.92 -43.69
CA ASP A 33 -5.85 -34.91 -44.44
C ASP A 33 -4.33 -34.69 -44.28
N VAL A 34 -3.86 -33.44 -44.08
CA VAL A 34 -2.46 -33.14 -43.72
C VAL A 34 -2.12 -33.69 -42.33
N PHE A 35 -2.77 -33.23 -41.26
CA PHE A 35 -2.33 -33.63 -39.91
C PHE A 35 -2.63 -35.11 -39.59
N LEU A 36 -3.69 -35.70 -40.18
CA LEU A 36 -3.97 -37.13 -40.01
C LEU A 36 -3.01 -38.01 -40.81
N LYS A 37 -2.77 -37.72 -42.10
CA LYS A 37 -2.04 -38.64 -43.02
C LYS A 37 -0.57 -38.30 -43.23
N GLN A 38 -0.19 -37.03 -43.25
CA GLN A 38 1.19 -36.63 -43.52
C GLN A 38 2.03 -36.60 -42.24
N HIS A 39 1.40 -36.20 -41.12
CA HIS A 39 2.03 -36.15 -39.80
C HIS A 39 1.68 -37.35 -38.89
N ASN A 40 0.77 -38.24 -39.30
CA ASN A 40 0.32 -39.40 -38.52
C ASN A 40 -0.07 -39.07 -37.07
N THR A 41 -0.72 -37.92 -36.85
CA THR A 41 -1.04 -37.40 -35.51
C THR A 41 -1.86 -38.40 -34.69
N GLU A 42 -1.26 -38.93 -33.63
CA GLU A 42 -1.89 -39.84 -32.66
C GLU A 42 -2.84 -39.10 -31.70
N ARG A 43 -2.51 -37.86 -31.30
CA ARG A 43 -3.30 -37.10 -30.32
C ARG A 43 -3.81 -35.79 -30.90
N VAL A 44 -5.12 -35.71 -31.17
CA VAL A 44 -5.78 -34.51 -31.70
C VAL A 44 -6.59 -33.86 -30.59
N VAL A 45 -6.18 -32.65 -30.17
CA VAL A 45 -6.81 -31.92 -29.06
C VAL A 45 -7.51 -30.67 -29.56
N GLU A 46 -8.83 -30.59 -29.41
CA GLU A 46 -9.62 -29.39 -29.66
C GLU A 46 -9.59 -28.46 -28.43
N ILE A 47 -9.07 -27.26 -28.63
CA ILE A 47 -9.16 -26.16 -27.65
C ILE A 47 -10.38 -25.32 -28.01
N GLY A 48 -11.47 -25.52 -27.27
CA GLY A 48 -12.76 -24.86 -27.50
C GLY A 48 -13.80 -25.21 -26.43
N PRO A 49 -14.93 -24.49 -26.37
CA PRO A 49 -15.97 -24.66 -25.35
C PRO A 49 -16.90 -25.86 -25.60
N SER A 50 -16.80 -26.53 -26.75
CA SER A 50 -17.59 -27.74 -27.08
C SER A 50 -16.88 -28.58 -28.16
N PRO A 51 -17.15 -29.89 -28.26
CA PRO A 51 -16.37 -30.84 -29.09
C PRO A 51 -16.74 -30.81 -30.59
N THR A 52 -16.60 -29.65 -31.23
CA THR A 52 -17.03 -29.42 -32.62
C THR A 52 -16.05 -29.99 -33.65
N LEU A 53 -14.77 -29.61 -33.57
CA LEU A 53 -13.68 -30.01 -34.45
C LEU A 53 -13.22 -31.44 -34.14
N ALA A 54 -13.24 -31.86 -32.87
CA ALA A 54 -13.12 -33.24 -32.43
C ALA A 54 -14.19 -34.11 -33.11
N GLY A 55 -15.45 -33.67 -33.06
CA GLY A 55 -16.55 -34.32 -33.79
C GLY A 55 -16.37 -34.35 -35.30
N MET A 56 -15.68 -33.38 -35.92
CA MET A 56 -15.32 -33.45 -37.35
C MET A 56 -14.18 -34.45 -37.60
N ALA A 57 -13.08 -34.38 -36.84
CA ALA A 57 -11.93 -35.26 -36.98
C ALA A 57 -12.31 -36.74 -36.79
N SER A 58 -13.11 -37.06 -35.77
CA SER A 58 -13.62 -38.42 -35.55
C SER A 58 -14.49 -38.96 -36.70
N ARG A 59 -15.17 -38.08 -37.45
CA ARG A 59 -15.91 -38.48 -38.66
C ARG A 59 -14.97 -38.70 -39.85
N THR A 60 -13.98 -37.84 -40.04
CA THR A 60 -12.99 -37.96 -41.12
C THR A 60 -12.10 -39.20 -40.95
N ILE A 61 -11.69 -39.52 -39.73
CA ILE A 61 -10.95 -40.77 -39.41
C ILE A 61 -11.77 -41.99 -39.85
N LYS A 62 -13.01 -42.11 -39.36
CA LYS A 62 -13.92 -43.22 -39.71
C LYS A 62 -14.30 -43.31 -41.19
N ALA A 63 -14.31 -42.18 -41.90
CA ALA A 63 -14.69 -42.12 -43.31
C ALA A 63 -13.55 -42.41 -44.30
N LYS A 64 -12.29 -42.15 -43.92
CA LYS A 64 -11.12 -42.24 -44.84
C LYS A 64 -9.94 -43.08 -44.31
N TYR A 65 -9.76 -43.15 -42.99
CA TYR A 65 -8.50 -43.57 -42.37
C TYR A 65 -8.59 -44.86 -41.56
N GLU A 66 -9.78 -45.36 -41.25
CA GLU A 66 -9.99 -46.61 -40.48
C GLU A 66 -9.07 -47.77 -40.94
N SER A 67 -8.97 -48.02 -42.26
CA SER A 67 -8.11 -49.07 -42.82
C SER A 67 -6.63 -48.68 -42.96
N TYR A 68 -6.32 -47.39 -42.98
CA TYR A 68 -4.95 -46.86 -43.01
C TYR A 68 -4.31 -46.95 -41.62
N ASP A 69 -5.04 -46.51 -40.59
CA ASP A 69 -4.64 -46.55 -39.20
C ASP A 69 -4.51 -48.00 -38.71
N ALA A 70 -5.44 -48.88 -39.10
CA ALA A 70 -5.34 -50.32 -38.83
C ALA A 70 -4.11 -50.97 -39.52
N ALA A 71 -3.78 -50.58 -40.75
CA ALA A 71 -2.60 -51.11 -41.46
C ALA A 71 -1.27 -50.60 -40.90
N LEU A 72 -1.26 -49.45 -40.20
CA LEU A 72 -0.10 -48.89 -39.53
C LEU A 72 -0.07 -49.16 -38.02
N SER A 73 -1.05 -49.88 -37.47
CA SER A 73 -1.28 -50.08 -36.02
C SER A 73 -1.38 -48.77 -35.21
N LEU A 74 -1.80 -47.69 -35.85
CA LEU A 74 -1.82 -46.34 -35.29
C LEU A 74 -3.09 -46.10 -34.46
N GLN A 75 -2.95 -45.85 -33.15
CA GLN A 75 -4.08 -45.55 -32.28
C GLN A 75 -4.25 -44.04 -32.13
N ARG A 76 -5.43 -43.52 -32.53
CA ARG A 76 -5.72 -42.08 -32.45
C ARG A 76 -6.65 -41.74 -31.28
N GLN A 77 -6.20 -40.85 -30.41
CA GLN A 77 -6.98 -40.22 -29.35
C GLN A 77 -7.45 -38.83 -29.81
N VAL A 78 -8.77 -38.61 -29.86
CA VAL A 78 -9.37 -37.31 -30.16
C VAL A 78 -10.03 -36.77 -28.89
N LEU A 79 -9.63 -35.58 -28.44
CA LEU A 79 -10.02 -34.98 -27.16
C LEU A 79 -10.53 -33.55 -27.35
N CYS A 80 -11.42 -33.09 -26.47
CA CYS A 80 -11.86 -31.70 -26.38
C CYS A 80 -11.67 -31.14 -24.97
N TYR A 81 -11.09 -29.94 -24.86
CA TYR A 81 -10.81 -29.26 -23.60
C TYR A 81 -12.00 -29.19 -22.64
N ALA A 82 -13.20 -28.88 -23.16
CA ALA A 82 -14.41 -28.71 -22.35
C ALA A 82 -15.04 -30.03 -21.83
N LYS A 83 -14.49 -31.19 -22.20
CA LYS A 83 -15.06 -32.50 -21.85
C LYS A 83 -14.01 -33.47 -21.31
N ASP A 84 -12.93 -33.66 -22.05
CA ASP A 84 -11.92 -34.71 -21.82
C ASP A 84 -10.70 -34.14 -21.09
N ALA A 85 -10.98 -33.28 -20.09
CA ALA A 85 -9.96 -32.51 -19.38
C ALA A 85 -9.04 -33.39 -18.54
N LYS A 86 -9.56 -34.48 -17.94
CA LYS A 86 -8.79 -35.43 -17.12
C LYS A 86 -7.70 -36.10 -17.95
N GLU A 87 -8.04 -36.48 -19.17
CA GLU A 87 -7.14 -37.07 -20.15
C GLU A 87 -6.10 -36.06 -20.63
N ILE A 88 -6.51 -34.82 -20.93
CA ILE A 88 -5.60 -33.74 -21.36
C ILE A 88 -4.58 -33.39 -20.28
N TYR A 89 -5.02 -33.25 -19.02
CA TYR A 89 -4.17 -32.93 -17.87
C TYR A 89 -3.49 -34.14 -17.20
N TYR A 90 -3.71 -35.36 -17.69
CA TYR A 90 -3.19 -36.61 -17.12
C TYR A 90 -3.59 -36.84 -15.64
N THR A 91 -4.83 -36.50 -15.28
CA THR A 91 -5.43 -36.65 -13.95
C THR A 91 -6.60 -37.64 -13.95
N PRO A 92 -6.35 -38.96 -14.15
CA PRO A 92 -7.40 -39.97 -14.07
C PRO A 92 -7.99 -40.05 -12.65
N ASP A 93 -9.22 -40.53 -12.53
CA ASP A 93 -9.80 -40.82 -11.22
C ASP A 93 -9.08 -42.03 -10.58
N PRO A 94 -8.97 -42.09 -9.23
CA PRO A 94 -8.24 -43.17 -8.55
C PRO A 94 -8.85 -44.58 -8.72
N ALA A 95 -9.98 -44.71 -9.41
CA ALA A 95 -10.57 -45.98 -9.82
C ALA A 95 -9.94 -46.58 -11.10
N ASP A 96 -9.42 -45.74 -12.01
CA ASP A 96 -9.01 -46.15 -13.36
C ASP A 96 -7.54 -46.61 -13.48
N VAL A 97 -6.81 -46.63 -12.35
CA VAL A 97 -5.37 -46.99 -12.29
C VAL A 97 -5.16 -48.48 -11.96
N ALA A 98 -6.18 -49.33 -12.18
CA ALA A 98 -6.13 -50.77 -11.94
C ALA A 98 -5.60 -51.54 -13.18
N PRO A 99 -4.47 -52.26 -13.12
CA PRO A 99 -3.96 -53.04 -14.26
C PRO A 99 -4.82 -54.26 -14.58
N PRO A 100 -4.92 -54.68 -15.86
CA PRO A 100 -5.60 -55.93 -16.23
C PRO A 100 -4.84 -57.16 -15.72
N ALA A 101 -5.55 -58.09 -15.09
CA ALA A 101 -4.94 -59.24 -14.40
C ALA A 101 -4.49 -60.37 -15.35
N PRO A 102 -3.22 -60.82 -15.31
CA PRO A 102 -2.80 -62.09 -15.89
C PRO A 102 -3.26 -63.28 -15.04
N ALA A 103 -3.64 -64.39 -15.66
CA ALA A 103 -4.17 -65.57 -14.97
C ALA A 103 -3.10 -66.61 -14.61
N ALA A 104 -3.09 -67.04 -13.34
CA ALA A 104 -2.61 -68.34 -12.81
C ALA A 104 -1.12 -68.73 -13.00
N THR A 105 -0.40 -69.30 -12.02
CA THR A 105 -0.76 -69.67 -10.62
C THR A 105 0.49 -69.82 -9.74
N ALA A 106 0.37 -69.37 -8.48
CA ALA A 106 1.01 -69.89 -7.26
C ALA A 106 2.56 -69.92 -7.09
N LYS A 107 2.99 -69.41 -5.91
CA LYS A 107 4.29 -69.61 -5.21
C LYS A 107 5.51 -68.85 -5.80
N ALA A 108 6.41 -68.27 -4.99
CA ALA A 108 6.47 -68.14 -3.52
C ALA A 108 7.37 -66.96 -3.06
N LEU A 109 7.42 -66.78 -1.72
CA LEU A 109 8.47 -66.10 -0.92
C LEU A 109 8.58 -64.57 -0.99
N GLU A 110 7.96 -63.90 -0.01
CA GLU A 110 8.55 -62.74 0.65
C GLU A 110 9.25 -63.15 1.97
N PRO A 111 10.44 -62.61 2.25
CA PRO A 111 10.99 -62.54 3.61
C PRO A 111 11.34 -61.08 4.01
N HIS A 112 10.92 -60.67 5.21
CA HIS A 112 11.29 -59.38 5.82
C HIS A 112 12.39 -59.57 6.89
N VAL A 113 13.31 -58.59 7.05
CA VAL A 113 14.00 -58.10 8.29
C VAL A 113 15.41 -57.53 8.01
N GLY A 114 15.76 -56.39 8.64
CA GLY A 114 17.11 -55.75 8.67
C GLY A 114 17.19 -54.45 7.84
N SER A 115 17.43 -53.22 8.34
CA SER A 115 18.22 -52.64 9.47
C SER A 115 19.70 -52.42 9.14
N THR A 116 20.23 -51.18 9.16
CA THR A 116 20.78 -50.48 10.35
C THR A 116 21.30 -49.06 9.96
N SER A 117 21.57 -48.07 10.84
CA SER A 117 21.04 -47.70 12.17
C SER A 117 21.65 -46.39 12.73
N ALA A 118 20.83 -45.56 13.40
CA ALA A 118 21.16 -44.75 14.61
C ALA A 118 22.06 -43.49 14.50
N PRO A 119 22.08 -42.62 15.55
CA PRO A 119 21.26 -42.55 16.79
C PRO A 119 20.25 -41.37 16.71
N ALA A 120 19.66 -40.72 17.73
CA ALA A 120 19.55 -40.83 19.21
C ALA A 120 18.29 -40.01 19.65
N SER A 121 17.76 -40.02 20.89
CA SER A 121 17.67 -41.01 21.99
C SER A 121 16.77 -40.40 23.10
N ALA A 122 15.75 -41.13 23.59
CA ALA A 122 14.84 -40.68 24.68
C ALA A 122 14.21 -41.89 25.41
N ILE A 123 13.78 -41.73 26.68
CA ILE A 123 13.07 -42.75 27.49
C ILE A 123 12.12 -42.07 28.54
N PRO A 124 11.19 -42.77 29.24
CA PRO A 124 9.74 -42.66 29.00
C PRO A 124 8.95 -42.20 30.27
N PRO A 125 7.59 -42.31 30.42
CA PRO A 125 6.70 -43.51 30.32
C PRO A 125 5.54 -43.32 29.30
N ALA A 126 4.50 -44.16 29.09
CA ALA A 126 4.22 -45.61 29.24
C ALA A 126 2.87 -45.96 28.54
N THR A 127 2.36 -47.20 28.64
CA THR A 127 1.12 -47.75 28.03
C THR A 127 0.34 -48.63 29.07
N THR A 128 -0.85 -49.26 28.88
CA THR A 128 -1.39 -50.08 27.76
C THR A 128 -2.93 -50.31 27.77
N SER A 129 -3.53 -50.30 26.56
CA SER A 129 -4.59 -51.18 25.97
C SER A 129 -5.74 -51.85 26.77
N GLY A 130 -6.89 -52.05 26.10
CA GLY A 130 -7.97 -52.96 26.48
C GLY A 130 -8.59 -53.73 25.29
N ALA A 131 -9.36 -54.80 25.56
CA ALA A 131 -10.00 -55.71 24.59
C ALA A 131 -11.34 -56.29 25.17
N PRO A 132 -12.22 -56.94 24.36
CA PRO A 132 -13.68 -56.92 24.60
C PRO A 132 -14.28 -58.08 25.45
N ALA A 133 -15.61 -58.04 25.63
CA ALA A 133 -16.36 -58.70 26.71
C ALA A 133 -17.19 -59.95 26.32
N PRO A 134 -17.56 -60.79 27.32
CA PRO A 134 -18.67 -61.74 27.27
C PRO A 134 -19.82 -61.39 28.26
N ALA A 135 -20.87 -62.21 28.29
CA ALA A 135 -22.04 -62.12 29.19
C ALA A 135 -22.61 -63.55 29.45
N PRO A 136 -23.66 -63.77 30.27
CA PRO A 136 -24.12 -63.09 31.51
C PRO A 136 -24.31 -64.09 32.69
N ALA A 137 -24.45 -63.63 33.95
CA ALA A 137 -25.03 -64.46 35.04
C ALA A 137 -25.54 -63.70 36.29
N ALA A 138 -26.74 -64.12 36.76
CA ALA A 138 -27.26 -64.10 38.14
C ALA A 138 -27.45 -62.77 38.93
N ALA A 139 -28.45 -62.80 39.83
CA ALA A 139 -28.82 -61.71 40.76
C ALA A 139 -28.70 -62.16 42.23
N PRO A 140 -28.74 -61.21 43.18
CA PRO A 140 -29.69 -61.32 44.29
C PRO A 140 -30.54 -60.05 44.50
N ALA A 141 -31.45 -60.05 45.47
CA ALA A 141 -32.60 -59.14 45.52
C ALA A 141 -32.69 -58.19 46.72
N ALA A 142 -33.39 -57.06 46.49
CA ALA A 142 -34.23 -56.27 47.39
C ALA A 142 -33.70 -55.80 48.77
N ALA A 143 -33.63 -54.46 48.91
CA ALA A 143 -33.79 -53.70 50.16
C ALA A 143 -34.69 -52.46 49.85
N PRO A 144 -35.38 -51.86 50.84
CA PRO A 144 -36.53 -50.99 50.59
C PRO A 144 -36.21 -49.54 50.17
N ALA A 145 -37.22 -48.88 49.59
CA ALA A 145 -37.10 -47.54 48.99
C ALA A 145 -36.98 -46.39 50.01
N PRO A 146 -36.13 -45.37 49.74
CA PRO A 146 -36.22 -44.05 50.36
C PRO A 146 -37.46 -43.27 49.86
N ALA A 147 -37.91 -42.29 50.64
CA ALA A 147 -39.09 -41.48 50.33
C ALA A 147 -38.86 -40.48 49.18
N ALA A 148 -39.96 -39.98 48.60
CA ALA A 148 -39.93 -39.04 47.49
C ALA A 148 -39.28 -37.70 47.86
N ALA A 149 -38.39 -37.21 46.99
CA ALA A 149 -37.82 -35.87 47.07
C ALA A 149 -38.83 -34.79 46.63
N PRO A 150 -38.70 -33.53 47.09
CA PRO A 150 -39.53 -32.43 46.62
C PRO A 150 -39.31 -32.16 45.12
N ALA A 151 -40.37 -31.71 44.43
CA ALA A 151 -40.32 -31.43 43.01
C ALA A 151 -39.40 -30.23 42.71
N GLY A 152 -38.31 -30.48 41.98
CA GLY A 152 -37.47 -29.43 41.38
C GLY A 152 -38.12 -28.79 40.15
N PRO A 153 -37.50 -27.75 39.57
CA PRO A 153 -37.92 -27.19 38.28
C PRO A 153 -37.88 -28.25 37.17
N ALA A 154 -38.68 -28.04 36.11
CA ALA A 154 -38.75 -28.93 34.96
C ALA A 154 -37.36 -29.12 34.31
N ALA A 155 -37.11 -30.31 33.77
CA ALA A 155 -35.83 -30.62 33.13
C ALA A 155 -35.64 -29.73 31.88
N SER A 156 -34.52 -29.02 31.80
CA SER A 156 -34.21 -28.12 30.69
C SER A 156 -34.17 -28.89 29.37
N ILE A 157 -34.97 -28.45 28.40
CA ILE A 157 -35.00 -29.02 27.05
C ILE A 157 -33.94 -28.29 26.21
N PRO A 158 -33.14 -28.97 25.35
CA PRO A 158 -32.21 -28.29 24.45
C PRO A 158 -32.93 -27.28 23.56
N ASP A 159 -32.53 -26.01 23.60
CA ASP A 159 -33.16 -24.95 22.80
C ASP A 159 -32.88 -25.13 21.31
N GLU A 160 -33.76 -24.63 20.47
CA GLU A 160 -33.70 -24.74 19.02
C GLU A 160 -34.32 -23.47 18.41
N PRO A 161 -33.62 -22.76 17.51
CA PRO A 161 -34.18 -21.60 16.83
C PRO A 161 -35.46 -21.98 16.06
N VAL A 162 -36.33 -21.01 15.84
CA VAL A 162 -37.52 -21.24 15.00
C VAL A 162 -37.09 -21.47 13.54
N SER A 163 -37.76 -22.38 12.83
CA SER A 163 -37.54 -22.61 11.40
C SER A 163 -38.33 -21.62 10.53
N ALA A 164 -37.78 -21.26 9.36
CA ALA A 164 -38.44 -20.38 8.41
C ALA A 164 -39.79 -20.95 7.95
N ALA A 165 -39.89 -22.28 7.81
CA ALA A 165 -41.12 -23.00 7.52
C ALA A 165 -42.23 -22.74 8.55
N LEU A 166 -41.94 -22.80 9.86
CA LEU A 166 -42.95 -22.56 10.90
C LEU A 166 -43.40 -21.10 10.91
N VAL A 167 -42.48 -20.13 10.73
CA VAL A 167 -42.82 -18.71 10.62
C VAL A 167 -43.72 -18.45 9.41
N LEU A 168 -43.34 -18.95 8.23
CA LEU A 168 -44.08 -18.82 6.98
C LEU A 168 -45.50 -19.39 7.10
N GLN A 169 -45.63 -20.63 7.58
CA GLN A 169 -46.93 -21.29 7.72
C GLN A 169 -47.83 -20.58 8.74
N VAL A 170 -47.28 -20.12 9.87
CA VAL A 170 -48.04 -19.37 10.89
C VAL A 170 -48.51 -18.02 10.37
N LEU A 171 -47.67 -17.26 9.66
CA LEU A 171 -48.06 -15.98 9.08
C LEU A 171 -49.16 -16.15 8.03
N VAL A 172 -49.04 -17.12 7.12
CA VAL A 172 -50.08 -17.44 6.12
C VAL A 172 -51.38 -17.92 6.79
N ALA A 173 -51.31 -18.81 7.77
CA ALA A 173 -52.46 -19.33 8.51
C ALA A 173 -53.24 -18.22 9.25
N GLN A 174 -52.53 -17.38 10.00
CA GLN A 174 -53.12 -16.25 10.74
C GLN A 174 -53.70 -15.20 9.79
N LYS A 175 -53.05 -14.90 8.67
CA LYS A 175 -53.58 -13.97 7.66
C LYS A 175 -54.86 -14.49 7.00
N LEU A 176 -54.92 -15.80 6.73
CA LEU A 176 -56.11 -16.47 6.19
C LEU A 176 -57.18 -16.81 7.25
N LYS A 177 -56.92 -16.53 8.53
CA LYS A 177 -57.77 -16.87 9.69
C LYS A 177 -58.15 -18.35 9.73
N LYS A 178 -57.14 -19.20 9.59
CA LYS A 178 -57.25 -20.66 9.46
C LYS A 178 -56.36 -21.36 10.48
N PRO A 179 -56.75 -22.54 11.00
CA PRO A 179 -55.86 -23.38 11.80
C PRO A 179 -54.70 -23.88 10.93
N LEU A 180 -53.53 -24.06 11.56
CA LEU A 180 -52.26 -24.41 10.88
C LEU A 180 -52.42 -25.62 9.94
N ASP A 181 -53.06 -26.68 10.44
CA ASP A 181 -53.28 -27.96 9.74
C ASP A 181 -54.10 -27.83 8.44
N SER A 182 -54.78 -26.70 8.22
CA SER A 182 -55.55 -26.40 7.00
C SER A 182 -54.77 -25.61 5.95
N ILE A 183 -53.48 -25.33 6.20
CA ILE A 183 -52.52 -24.71 5.28
C ILE A 183 -51.45 -25.76 4.88
N PRO A 184 -51.66 -26.51 3.78
CA PRO A 184 -50.65 -27.46 3.27
C PRO A 184 -49.46 -26.72 2.66
N MET A 185 -48.25 -27.16 2.97
CA MET A 185 -47.00 -26.53 2.50
C MET A 185 -46.73 -26.72 1.00
N SER A 186 -47.25 -27.81 0.43
CA SER A 186 -47.12 -28.15 -1.00
C SER A 186 -48.03 -27.33 -1.94
N LYS A 187 -48.57 -26.20 -1.48
CA LYS A 187 -49.37 -25.26 -2.30
C LYS A 187 -48.77 -23.86 -2.30
N ALA A 188 -48.96 -23.15 -3.40
CA ALA A 188 -48.53 -21.76 -3.54
C ALA A 188 -49.52 -20.79 -2.86
N ILE A 189 -49.05 -19.59 -2.50
CA ILE A 189 -49.86 -18.57 -1.81
C ILE A 189 -51.09 -18.18 -2.66
N LYS A 190 -50.92 -18.10 -3.98
CA LYS A 190 -51.94 -17.79 -4.99
C LYS A 190 -53.13 -18.76 -4.98
N ASP A 191 -52.88 -20.05 -4.77
CA ASP A 191 -53.92 -21.07 -4.61
C ASP A 191 -54.66 -20.91 -3.28
N LEU A 192 -53.90 -20.67 -2.20
CA LEU A 192 -54.44 -20.59 -0.84
C LEU A 192 -55.39 -19.38 -0.67
N VAL A 193 -55.12 -18.25 -1.34
CA VAL A 193 -56.00 -17.07 -1.33
C VAL A 193 -57.25 -17.19 -2.20
N ASN A 194 -57.35 -18.21 -3.07
CA ASN A 194 -58.47 -18.44 -3.98
C ASN A 194 -58.84 -17.18 -4.81
N GLY A 195 -57.84 -16.59 -5.48
CA GLY A 195 -58.01 -15.41 -6.35
C GLY A 195 -58.15 -14.06 -5.63
N LYS A 196 -58.10 -14.00 -4.29
CA LYS A 196 -58.16 -12.74 -3.52
C LYS A 196 -56.82 -11.99 -3.55
N SER A 197 -56.51 -11.35 -4.68
CA SER A 197 -55.24 -10.61 -4.91
C SER A 197 -54.88 -9.61 -3.80
N THR A 198 -55.84 -8.94 -3.17
CA THR A 198 -55.56 -8.06 -2.00
C THR A 198 -54.89 -8.83 -0.86
N VAL A 199 -55.40 -10.03 -0.55
CA VAL A 199 -54.85 -10.89 0.53
C VAL A 199 -53.49 -11.47 0.13
N GLN A 200 -53.30 -11.81 -1.14
CA GLN A 200 -51.99 -12.22 -1.68
C GLN A 200 -50.94 -11.11 -1.46
N ASN A 201 -51.23 -9.89 -1.91
CA ASN A 201 -50.29 -8.77 -1.80
C ASN A 201 -50.02 -8.40 -0.34
N GLU A 202 -51.02 -8.53 0.54
CA GLU A 202 -50.81 -8.38 1.98
C GLU A 202 -49.94 -9.49 2.59
N ILE A 203 -50.09 -10.76 2.18
CA ILE A 203 -49.19 -11.85 2.62
C ILE A 203 -47.76 -11.56 2.16
N LEU A 204 -47.55 -11.29 0.86
CA LEU A 204 -46.21 -10.99 0.33
C LEU A 204 -45.57 -9.78 1.02
N GLY A 205 -46.36 -8.72 1.23
CA GLY A 205 -45.93 -7.52 1.93
C GLY A 205 -45.69 -7.70 3.43
N ASP A 206 -46.21 -8.76 4.06
CA ASP A 206 -45.86 -9.13 5.43
C ASP A 206 -44.64 -10.07 5.45
N LEU A 207 -44.50 -11.00 4.51
CA LEU A 207 -43.30 -11.85 4.37
C LEU A 207 -42.03 -11.03 4.08
N GLY A 208 -42.09 -10.03 3.19
CA GLY A 208 -40.96 -9.13 2.93
C GLY A 208 -40.56 -8.24 4.12
N LYS A 209 -41.47 -8.00 5.08
CA LYS A 209 -41.14 -7.32 6.36
C LYS A 209 -40.55 -8.29 7.39
N GLU A 210 -40.75 -9.59 7.21
CA GLU A 210 -40.28 -10.65 8.10
C GLU A 210 -38.88 -11.13 7.71
N PHE A 211 -38.72 -11.58 6.46
CA PHE A 211 -37.49 -12.18 5.92
C PHE A 211 -36.63 -11.21 5.10
N GLY A 212 -37.15 -10.02 4.75
CA GLY A 212 -36.44 -9.03 3.93
C GLY A 212 -36.57 -9.34 2.44
N SER A 213 -35.56 -10.00 1.86
CA SER A 213 -35.54 -10.36 0.43
C SER A 213 -36.45 -11.55 0.14
N THR A 214 -37.36 -11.39 -0.83
CA THR A 214 -38.18 -12.48 -1.37
C THR A 214 -37.62 -12.97 -2.71
N PRO A 215 -37.82 -14.26 -3.08
CA PRO A 215 -37.51 -14.76 -4.43
C PRO A 215 -38.29 -14.05 -5.54
N GLU A 216 -38.01 -14.36 -6.81
CA GLU A 216 -38.88 -13.94 -7.91
C GLU A 216 -40.17 -14.79 -7.94
N LYS A 217 -41.33 -14.11 -7.92
CA LYS A 217 -42.70 -14.70 -7.93
C LYS A 217 -43.03 -15.61 -6.73
N PRO A 218 -42.86 -15.15 -5.47
CA PRO A 218 -43.16 -15.92 -4.27
C PRO A 218 -44.65 -16.30 -4.13
N GLU A 219 -45.55 -15.72 -4.94
CA GLU A 219 -46.94 -16.16 -5.00
C GLU A 219 -47.17 -17.49 -5.73
N ASP A 220 -46.29 -17.85 -6.67
CA ASP A 220 -46.38 -19.02 -7.55
C ASP A 220 -45.54 -20.20 -7.03
N THR A 221 -44.53 -19.94 -6.20
CA THR A 221 -43.74 -20.96 -5.49
C THR A 221 -44.55 -21.66 -4.39
N PRO A 222 -44.47 -22.99 -4.22
CA PRO A 222 -45.01 -23.69 -3.05
C PRO A 222 -44.42 -23.16 -1.73
N LEU A 223 -45.18 -23.19 -0.64
CA LEU A 223 -44.67 -22.74 0.68
C LEU A 223 -43.48 -23.59 1.18
N GLU A 224 -43.31 -24.81 0.71
CA GLU A 224 -42.19 -25.70 1.04
C GLU A 224 -40.87 -25.21 0.42
N GLU A 225 -40.79 -25.10 -0.90
CA GLU A 225 -39.64 -24.50 -1.63
C GLU A 225 -39.36 -23.05 -1.19
N LEU A 226 -40.42 -22.28 -0.92
CA LEU A 226 -40.31 -20.91 -0.41
C LEU A 226 -39.74 -20.88 1.02
N ALA A 227 -40.06 -21.85 1.87
CA ALA A 227 -39.48 -21.99 3.19
C ALA A 227 -37.99 -22.35 3.14
N GLU A 228 -37.58 -23.27 2.26
CA GLU A 228 -36.17 -23.61 2.03
C GLU A 228 -35.38 -22.37 1.58
N THR A 229 -35.90 -21.62 0.59
CA THR A 229 -35.25 -20.41 0.08
C THR A 229 -35.13 -19.31 1.14
N PHE A 230 -36.09 -19.19 2.07
CA PHE A 230 -35.93 -18.31 3.23
C PHE A 230 -34.94 -18.88 4.26
N GLN A 231 -34.91 -20.20 4.47
CA GLN A 231 -34.11 -20.86 5.51
C GLN A 231 -32.60 -20.63 5.34
N ASP A 232 -32.11 -20.53 4.10
CA ASP A 232 -30.71 -20.19 3.77
C ASP A 232 -30.27 -18.80 4.27
N SER A 233 -31.22 -17.86 4.41
CA SER A 233 -30.97 -16.47 4.85
C SER A 233 -31.51 -16.18 6.26
N PHE A 234 -32.21 -17.13 6.88
CA PHE A 234 -32.93 -16.92 8.12
C PHE A 234 -32.07 -17.22 9.36
N ASN A 235 -31.85 -16.19 10.19
CA ASN A 235 -31.05 -16.28 11.41
C ASN A 235 -31.77 -16.97 12.61
N GLY A 236 -32.96 -17.54 12.39
CA GLY A 236 -33.74 -18.22 13.43
C GLY A 236 -34.39 -17.29 14.47
N GLN A 237 -34.50 -15.99 14.20
CA GLN A 237 -35.11 -14.99 15.09
C GLN A 237 -36.41 -14.43 14.52
N LEU A 238 -37.35 -14.05 15.39
CA LEU A 238 -38.62 -13.42 15.00
C LEU A 238 -38.41 -12.05 14.34
N GLY A 239 -38.94 -11.90 13.12
CA GLY A 239 -38.89 -10.65 12.35
C GLY A 239 -39.91 -9.60 12.81
N LYS A 240 -40.07 -8.55 12.01
CA LYS A 240 -40.88 -7.38 12.39
C LYS A 240 -42.38 -7.66 12.44
N THR A 241 -42.89 -8.63 11.67
CA THR A 241 -44.33 -8.93 11.62
C THR A 241 -44.74 -9.90 12.71
N SER A 242 -44.01 -11.01 12.90
CA SER A 242 -44.28 -11.97 13.97
C SER A 242 -44.17 -11.31 15.35
N THR A 243 -43.11 -10.54 15.60
CA THR A 243 -42.93 -9.78 16.85
C THR A 243 -44.09 -8.79 17.09
N SER A 244 -44.56 -8.10 16.05
CA SER A 244 -45.69 -7.18 16.13
C SER A 244 -47.03 -7.90 16.38
N LEU A 245 -47.23 -9.06 15.76
CA LEU A 245 -48.42 -9.91 15.97
C LEU A 245 -48.44 -10.51 17.38
N ILE A 246 -47.32 -11.03 17.89
CA ILE A 246 -47.20 -11.56 19.25
C ILE A 246 -47.39 -10.43 20.27
N GLY A 247 -46.80 -9.25 20.04
CA GLY A 247 -47.03 -8.07 20.87
C GLY A 247 -48.51 -7.66 20.93
N ARG A 248 -49.25 -7.78 19.81
CA ARG A 248 -50.70 -7.55 19.73
C ARG A 248 -51.50 -8.64 20.44
N LEU A 249 -51.14 -9.92 20.28
CA LEU A 249 -51.76 -11.04 20.99
C LEU A 249 -51.66 -10.81 22.50
N MET A 250 -50.45 -10.59 23.01
CA MET A 250 -50.20 -10.38 24.44
C MET A 250 -50.95 -9.15 24.98
N SER A 251 -50.91 -8.01 24.30
CA SER A 251 -51.57 -6.78 24.78
C SER A 251 -53.11 -6.81 24.67
N SER A 252 -53.68 -7.53 23.69
CA SER A 252 -55.13 -7.55 23.45
C SER A 252 -55.89 -8.73 24.07
N LYS A 253 -55.25 -9.91 24.23
CA LYS A 253 -55.93 -11.15 24.66
C LYS A 253 -55.56 -11.63 26.06
N MET A 254 -54.41 -11.27 26.61
CA MET A 254 -54.00 -11.71 27.95
C MET A 254 -54.62 -10.82 29.05
N PRO A 255 -54.71 -11.30 30.31
CA PRO A 255 -55.15 -10.48 31.44
C PRO A 255 -54.17 -9.33 31.74
N GLY A 256 -54.65 -8.33 32.47
CA GLY A 256 -53.88 -7.12 32.79
C GLY A 256 -52.68 -7.40 33.68
N GLY A 257 -51.47 -7.21 33.14
CA GLY A 257 -50.19 -7.49 33.81
C GLY A 257 -49.41 -8.66 33.23
N PHE A 258 -50.08 -9.57 32.51
CA PHE A 258 -49.48 -10.76 31.93
C PHE A 258 -48.73 -10.44 30.62
N SER A 259 -47.53 -9.87 30.77
CA SER A 259 -46.68 -9.43 29.64
C SER A 259 -45.98 -10.60 28.92
N ILE A 260 -45.40 -10.32 27.75
CA ILE A 260 -44.56 -11.31 27.03
C ILE A 260 -43.41 -11.84 27.90
N THR A 261 -42.84 -11.01 28.78
CA THR A 261 -41.78 -11.42 29.72
C THR A 261 -42.31 -12.39 30.78
N VAL A 262 -43.55 -12.20 31.26
CA VAL A 262 -44.22 -13.14 32.17
C VAL A 262 -44.52 -14.46 31.46
N ALA A 263 -45.03 -14.42 30.22
CA ALA A 263 -45.30 -15.61 29.42
C ALA A 263 -44.04 -16.43 29.13
N ARG A 264 -42.93 -15.77 28.73
CA ARG A 264 -41.63 -16.43 28.52
C ARG A 264 -41.12 -17.09 29.79
N LYS A 265 -41.06 -16.35 30.91
CA LYS A 265 -40.64 -16.89 32.20
C LYS A 265 -41.53 -18.04 32.67
N TYR A 266 -42.83 -18.00 32.36
CA TYR A 266 -43.74 -19.11 32.64
C TYR A 266 -43.39 -20.36 31.83
N LEU A 267 -43.23 -20.24 30.50
CA LEU A 267 -42.83 -21.37 29.65
C LEU A 267 -41.47 -21.98 30.04
N GLU A 268 -40.50 -21.13 30.38
CA GLU A 268 -39.20 -21.51 30.94
C GLU A 268 -39.36 -22.29 32.25
N SER A 269 -40.08 -21.72 33.23
CA SER A 269 -40.23 -22.30 34.59
C SER A 269 -41.11 -23.56 34.61
N ARG A 270 -42.12 -23.65 33.74
CA ARG A 270 -43.12 -24.73 33.70
C ARG A 270 -42.67 -25.94 32.88
N PHE A 271 -41.93 -25.69 31.80
CA PHE A 271 -41.62 -26.70 30.76
C PHE A 271 -40.14 -26.77 30.37
N GLY A 272 -39.25 -25.95 30.93
CA GLY A 272 -37.82 -25.97 30.60
C GLY A 272 -37.50 -25.49 29.18
N LEU A 273 -38.36 -24.66 28.58
CA LEU A 273 -38.23 -24.20 27.20
C LEU A 273 -37.32 -22.96 27.08
N GLY A 274 -36.27 -23.08 26.28
CA GLY A 274 -35.39 -21.97 25.90
C GLY A 274 -36.03 -20.97 24.92
N SER A 275 -35.27 -19.93 24.57
CA SER A 275 -35.67 -18.79 23.74
C SER A 275 -36.31 -19.15 22.39
N GLY A 276 -35.67 -20.00 21.58
CA GLY A 276 -36.16 -20.35 20.24
C GLY A 276 -37.41 -21.26 20.29
N ARG A 277 -37.48 -22.13 21.29
CA ARG A 277 -38.70 -22.91 21.56
C ARG A 277 -39.84 -22.05 22.10
N GLN A 278 -39.56 -21.04 22.94
CA GLN A 278 -40.56 -20.05 23.36
C GLN A 278 -41.09 -19.27 22.15
N ASP A 279 -40.25 -18.87 21.21
CA ASP A 279 -40.66 -18.18 19.97
C ASP A 279 -41.60 -19.07 19.14
N SER A 280 -41.25 -20.34 19.00
CA SER A 280 -42.07 -21.34 18.30
C SER A 280 -43.44 -21.57 18.98
N VAL A 281 -43.50 -21.60 20.32
CA VAL A 281 -44.75 -21.67 21.09
C VAL A 281 -45.58 -20.39 20.94
N LEU A 282 -44.95 -19.21 20.98
CA LEU A 282 -45.65 -17.92 20.83
C LEU A 282 -46.18 -17.70 19.40
N LEU A 283 -45.51 -18.25 18.38
CA LEU A 283 -46.04 -18.34 17.02
C LEU A 283 -47.25 -19.29 16.93
N MET A 284 -47.16 -20.48 17.54
CA MET A 284 -48.28 -21.42 17.62
C MET A 284 -49.49 -20.82 18.38
N ALA A 285 -49.26 -19.86 19.28
CA ALA A 285 -50.32 -19.12 19.95
C ALA A 285 -51.08 -18.15 19.02
N LEU A 286 -50.47 -17.68 17.92
CA LEU A 286 -51.15 -16.83 16.93
C LEU A 286 -52.21 -17.60 16.14
N THR A 287 -51.93 -18.85 15.74
CA THR A 287 -52.89 -19.69 15.00
C THR A 287 -54.00 -20.28 15.89
N ASN A 288 -53.90 -20.04 17.20
CA ASN A 288 -54.84 -20.46 18.24
C ASN A 288 -55.40 -19.26 19.05
N GLU A 289 -55.38 -18.05 18.48
CA GLU A 289 -55.71 -16.79 19.17
C GLU A 289 -57.09 -16.83 19.89
N PRO A 290 -57.16 -16.59 21.22
CA PRO A 290 -58.42 -16.53 21.96
C PRO A 290 -59.38 -15.49 21.38
N ALA A 291 -60.67 -15.81 21.23
CA ALA A 291 -61.64 -14.92 20.61
C ALA A 291 -61.80 -13.59 21.40
N SER A 292 -62.01 -13.69 22.71
CA SER A 292 -62.04 -12.58 23.67
C SER A 292 -60.73 -12.47 24.46
N ARG A 293 -60.59 -11.40 25.27
CA ARG A 293 -59.56 -11.36 26.32
C ARG A 293 -59.86 -12.42 27.38
N LEU A 294 -58.82 -13.08 27.87
CA LEU A 294 -58.86 -14.03 28.99
C LEU A 294 -59.08 -13.27 30.31
N GLY A 295 -59.80 -13.88 31.25
CA GLY A 295 -60.27 -13.23 32.48
C GLY A 295 -59.25 -13.26 33.62
N SER A 296 -58.48 -14.33 33.73
CA SER A 296 -57.52 -14.56 34.82
C SER A 296 -56.15 -15.05 34.35
N ASP A 297 -55.17 -14.90 35.24
CA ASP A 297 -53.82 -15.47 35.11
C ASP A 297 -53.80 -17.01 35.12
N SER A 298 -54.91 -17.68 35.50
CA SER A 298 -55.06 -19.14 35.34
C SER A 298 -55.37 -19.47 33.88
N ASP A 299 -56.41 -18.85 33.31
CA ASP A 299 -56.83 -19.06 31.92
C ASP A 299 -55.68 -18.79 30.94
N ALA A 300 -54.85 -17.77 31.22
CA ALA A 300 -53.66 -17.45 30.43
C ALA A 300 -52.56 -18.53 30.49
N LYS A 301 -52.40 -19.21 31.64
CA LYS A 301 -51.47 -20.32 31.81
C LYS A 301 -52.02 -21.60 31.20
N GLU A 302 -53.30 -21.91 31.41
CA GLU A 302 -53.99 -23.04 30.78
C GLU A 302 -53.96 -22.93 29.24
N PHE A 303 -54.13 -21.71 28.70
CA PHE A 303 -53.93 -21.44 27.29
C PHE A 303 -52.48 -21.75 26.85
N LEU A 304 -51.47 -21.23 27.54
CA LEU A 304 -50.06 -21.50 27.20
C LEU A 304 -49.68 -22.98 27.35
N ASP A 305 -50.16 -23.69 28.37
CA ASP A 305 -49.98 -25.13 28.54
C ASP A 305 -50.60 -25.90 27.35
N SER A 306 -51.77 -25.49 26.86
CA SER A 306 -52.41 -26.09 25.68
C SER A 306 -51.61 -25.85 24.39
N VAL A 307 -51.06 -24.65 24.20
CA VAL A 307 -50.26 -24.31 23.00
C VAL A 307 -48.87 -24.95 23.05
N ALA A 308 -48.23 -24.98 24.22
CA ALA A 308 -46.97 -25.69 24.43
C ALA A 308 -47.13 -27.19 24.12
N THR A 309 -48.24 -27.81 24.54
CA THR A 309 -48.57 -29.20 24.22
C THR A 309 -48.72 -29.42 22.72
N LYS A 310 -49.39 -28.52 21.99
CA LYS A 310 -49.49 -28.59 20.51
C LYS A 310 -48.13 -28.45 19.84
N TYR A 311 -47.31 -27.48 20.26
CA TYR A 311 -45.95 -27.32 19.74
C TYR A 311 -45.10 -28.59 19.98
N ALA A 312 -45.18 -29.17 21.18
CA ALA A 312 -44.44 -30.38 21.54
C ALA A 312 -44.85 -31.58 20.67
N SER A 313 -46.15 -31.77 20.39
CA SER A 313 -46.63 -32.78 19.44
C SER A 313 -46.07 -32.56 18.03
N ASN A 314 -46.07 -31.32 17.54
CA ASN A 314 -45.57 -31.01 16.19
C ASN A 314 -44.04 -31.10 16.07
N ALA A 315 -43.30 -30.86 17.16
CA ALA A 315 -41.84 -30.93 17.20
C ALA A 315 -41.29 -32.30 17.65
N GLY A 316 -42.15 -33.27 18.00
CA GLY A 316 -41.75 -34.60 18.49
C GLY A 316 -41.16 -34.62 19.90
N ILE A 317 -41.46 -33.61 20.73
CA ILE A 317 -40.85 -33.39 22.05
C ILE A 317 -41.79 -33.91 23.15
N SER A 318 -41.22 -34.56 24.17
CA SER A 318 -41.96 -34.93 25.39
C SER A 318 -41.82 -33.86 26.48
N LEU A 319 -42.89 -33.13 26.80
CA LEU A 319 -42.91 -32.17 27.89
C LEU A 319 -42.96 -32.89 29.25
N THR A 320 -41.98 -32.64 30.12
CA THR A 320 -42.05 -33.04 31.54
C THR A 320 -42.56 -31.87 32.37
N SER A 321 -43.87 -31.86 32.65
CA SER A 321 -44.46 -30.88 33.57
C SER A 321 -44.16 -31.31 35.01
N ALA A 322 -43.60 -30.41 35.84
CA ALA A 322 -43.50 -30.64 37.28
C ALA A 322 -44.91 -30.93 37.85
N SER A 323 -45.06 -32.06 38.54
CA SER A 323 -46.36 -32.56 38.99
C SER A 323 -46.79 -31.91 40.31
N ALA A 324 -48.02 -31.41 40.35
CA ALA A 324 -48.63 -30.93 41.58
C ALA A 324 -49.02 -32.11 42.48
N GLY A 325 -48.13 -32.48 43.40
CA GLY A 325 -48.42 -33.48 44.44
C GLY A 325 -49.61 -33.05 45.29
N GLY A 326 -50.64 -33.88 45.37
CA GLY A 326 -51.91 -33.55 46.05
C GLY A 326 -51.75 -33.35 47.56
N ALA A 327 -52.53 -32.43 48.11
CA ALA A 327 -52.52 -32.11 49.55
C ALA A 327 -53.07 -33.27 50.40
N GLY A 328 -52.19 -34.06 51.01
CA GLY A 328 -52.50 -35.05 52.04
C GLY A 328 -51.76 -34.71 53.34
N GLY A 329 -52.49 -34.30 54.37
CA GLY A 329 -51.89 -33.79 55.61
C GLY A 329 -51.52 -34.87 56.64
N ALA A 330 -50.31 -34.79 57.19
CA ALA A 330 -49.91 -35.41 58.45
C ALA A 330 -48.98 -34.44 59.20
N GLY A 331 -49.25 -34.18 60.48
CA GLY A 331 -48.55 -33.15 61.24
C GLY A 331 -47.26 -33.65 61.93
N GLY A 332 -46.21 -32.82 61.88
CA GLY A 332 -45.00 -32.95 62.70
C GLY A 332 -44.40 -31.58 62.94
N ALA A 333 -44.16 -31.21 64.21
CA ALA A 333 -43.71 -29.87 64.58
C ALA A 333 -42.19 -29.81 64.81
N GLY A 334 -41.53 -28.79 64.24
CA GLY A 334 -40.12 -28.50 64.55
C GLY A 334 -39.33 -27.90 63.39
N GLY A 335 -39.43 -26.58 63.18
CA GLY A 335 -38.60 -25.85 62.22
C GLY A 335 -39.42 -25.02 61.23
N ALA A 336 -39.30 -23.69 61.31
CA ALA A 336 -39.88 -22.78 60.34
C ALA A 336 -38.99 -22.74 59.07
N VAL A 337 -39.21 -23.69 58.15
CA VAL A 337 -38.60 -23.64 56.83
C VAL A 337 -39.25 -22.50 56.05
N ILE A 338 -38.56 -21.36 55.95
CA ILE A 338 -39.05 -20.21 55.21
C ILE A 338 -38.97 -20.55 53.71
N ASP A 339 -40.12 -20.51 53.03
CA ASP A 339 -40.17 -20.65 51.58
C ASP A 339 -39.42 -19.50 50.91
N SER A 340 -38.35 -19.82 50.18
CA SER A 340 -37.53 -18.83 49.47
C SER A 340 -38.33 -18.11 48.39
N ALA A 341 -39.30 -18.76 47.74
CA ALA A 341 -40.12 -18.12 46.72
C ALA A 341 -41.07 -17.08 47.32
N ALA A 342 -41.66 -17.38 48.49
CA ALA A 342 -42.42 -16.41 49.27
C ALA A 342 -41.54 -15.25 49.79
N LEU A 343 -40.31 -15.53 50.23
CA LEU A 343 -39.39 -14.49 50.71
C LEU A 343 -38.88 -13.58 49.59
N ASP A 344 -38.63 -14.11 48.39
CA ASP A 344 -38.33 -13.33 47.19
C ASP A 344 -39.53 -12.47 46.74
N ALA A 345 -40.76 -13.01 46.82
CA ALA A 345 -41.98 -12.26 46.55
C ALA A 345 -42.15 -11.07 47.51
N ILE A 346 -42.02 -11.30 48.82
CA ILE A 346 -42.04 -10.25 49.86
C ILE A 346 -40.90 -9.24 49.64
N THR A 347 -39.72 -9.69 49.21
CA THR A 347 -38.58 -8.81 48.88
C THR A 347 -38.87 -7.95 47.64
N SER A 348 -39.58 -8.49 46.64
CA SER A 348 -40.04 -7.76 45.46
C SER A 348 -41.12 -6.72 45.80
N GLU A 349 -42.05 -7.05 46.69
CA GLU A 349 -43.08 -6.13 47.18
C GLU A 349 -42.45 -4.98 47.98
N ASN A 350 -41.51 -5.28 48.89
CA ASN A 350 -40.73 -4.26 49.62
C ASN A 350 -39.93 -3.35 48.67
N LYS A 351 -39.28 -3.90 47.63
CA LYS A 351 -38.61 -3.11 46.58
C LYS A 351 -39.60 -2.23 45.80
N THR A 352 -40.83 -2.70 45.59
CA THR A 352 -41.89 -1.94 44.92
C THR A 352 -42.38 -0.77 45.77
N MET A 353 -42.61 -0.98 47.07
CA MET A 353 -42.90 0.10 48.03
C MET A 353 -41.76 1.12 48.08
N ALA A 354 -40.51 0.67 48.22
CA ALA A 354 -39.33 1.54 48.25
C ALA A 354 -39.20 2.37 46.96
N ARG A 355 -39.49 1.77 45.79
CA ARG A 355 -39.52 2.49 44.51
C ARG A 355 -40.61 3.56 44.46
N GLN A 356 -41.83 3.25 44.93
CA GLN A 356 -42.91 4.24 44.99
C GLN A 356 -42.57 5.41 45.92
N GLN A 357 -41.97 5.15 47.08
CA GLN A 357 -41.48 6.18 48.00
C GLN A 357 -40.40 7.06 47.33
N LEU A 358 -39.44 6.44 46.63
CA LEU A 358 -38.39 7.14 45.89
C LEU A 358 -38.99 8.03 44.79
N GLU A 359 -39.93 7.53 43.99
CA GLU A 359 -40.60 8.31 42.93
C GLU A 359 -41.47 9.46 43.48
N VAL A 360 -42.06 9.31 44.68
CA VAL A 360 -42.77 10.40 45.38
C VAL A 360 -41.79 11.45 45.90
N LEU A 361 -40.67 11.04 46.53
CA LEU A 361 -39.63 11.96 47.01
C LEU A 361 -38.97 12.72 45.85
N ALA A 362 -38.65 12.04 44.75
CA ALA A 362 -38.10 12.66 43.55
C ALA A 362 -39.08 13.69 42.94
N ARG A 363 -40.38 13.39 42.91
CA ARG A 363 -41.42 14.32 42.47
C ARG A 363 -41.56 15.54 43.39
N TYR A 364 -41.45 15.35 44.70
CA TYR A 364 -41.46 16.45 45.68
C TYR A 364 -40.23 17.36 45.53
N LEU A 365 -39.05 16.77 45.37
CA LEU A 365 -37.77 17.46 45.20
C LEU A 365 -37.52 18.00 43.76
N GLN A 366 -38.47 17.83 42.84
CA GLN A 366 -38.37 18.19 41.41
C GLN A 366 -37.16 17.55 40.68
N VAL A 367 -36.76 16.34 41.09
CA VAL A 367 -35.63 15.60 40.51
C VAL A 367 -36.12 14.65 39.42
N ASP A 368 -35.83 14.97 38.17
CA ASP A 368 -36.00 14.05 37.03
C ASP A 368 -34.91 12.96 37.07
N LEU A 369 -35.23 11.83 37.71
CA LEU A 369 -34.39 10.63 37.79
C LEU A 369 -33.90 10.14 36.41
N ASN A 370 -34.66 10.40 35.35
CA ASN A 370 -34.34 9.98 33.99
C ASN A 370 -33.55 11.03 33.20
N LYS A 371 -33.19 12.18 33.79
CA LYS A 371 -32.49 13.28 33.08
C LYS A 371 -31.18 12.81 32.44
N GLY A 372 -30.37 12.04 33.16
CA GLY A 372 -29.11 11.49 32.65
C GLY A 372 -29.28 10.50 31.50
N ALA A 373 -30.32 9.65 31.57
CA ALA A 373 -30.67 8.75 30.46
C ALA A 373 -31.15 9.52 29.22
N LYS A 374 -31.96 10.57 29.41
CA LYS A 374 -32.45 11.45 28.34
C LYS A 374 -31.31 12.24 27.67
N SER A 375 -30.30 12.70 28.42
CA SER A 375 -29.12 13.33 27.82
C SER A 375 -28.24 12.32 27.08
N PHE A 376 -27.98 11.14 27.67
CA PHE A 376 -27.20 10.08 27.03
C PHE A 376 -27.81 9.61 25.69
N ILE A 377 -29.15 9.47 25.61
CA ILE A 377 -29.82 9.11 24.36
C ILE A 377 -29.57 10.18 23.27
N LYS A 378 -29.74 11.46 23.61
CA LYS A 378 -29.47 12.58 22.68
C LYS A 378 -28.00 12.69 22.27
N GLU A 379 -27.09 12.45 23.20
CA GLU A 379 -25.64 12.45 22.97
C GLU A 379 -25.23 11.29 22.07
N LYS A 380 -25.81 10.10 22.28
CA LYS A 380 -25.66 8.94 21.38
C LYS A 380 -26.22 9.20 19.98
N GLU A 381 -27.39 9.83 19.87
CA GLU A 381 -27.98 10.24 18.59
C GLU A 381 -27.08 11.26 17.85
N ALA A 382 -26.58 12.29 18.56
CA ALA A 382 -25.63 13.26 18.00
C ALA A 382 -24.30 12.61 17.58
N THR A 383 -23.77 11.69 18.39
CA THR A 383 -22.53 10.95 18.08
C THR A 383 -22.73 10.07 16.84
N ALA A 384 -23.89 9.44 16.68
CA ALA A 384 -24.24 8.63 15.49
C ALA A 384 -24.53 9.46 14.23
N LEU A 385 -24.70 10.78 14.35
CA LEU A 385 -24.70 11.72 13.21
C LEU A 385 -23.27 12.15 12.87
N LEU A 386 -22.50 12.60 13.87
CA LEU A 386 -21.09 13.00 13.69
C LEU A 386 -20.21 11.86 13.15
N GLN A 387 -20.46 10.61 13.57
CA GLN A 387 -19.76 9.45 13.03
C GLN A 387 -20.04 9.30 11.54
N LYS A 388 -21.30 9.44 11.08
CA LYS A 388 -21.64 9.35 9.65
C LYS A 388 -21.04 10.48 8.81
N GLU A 389 -20.91 11.68 9.38
CA GLU A 389 -20.22 12.80 8.72
C GLU A 389 -18.71 12.54 8.58
N LEU A 390 -18.12 11.79 9.51
CA LEU A 390 -16.73 11.34 9.48
C LEU A 390 -16.54 10.16 8.51
N ASP A 391 -17.39 9.13 8.61
CA ASP A 391 -17.41 7.95 7.76
C ASP A 391 -17.50 8.36 6.28
N LEU A 392 -18.42 9.26 5.93
CA LEU A 392 -18.57 9.82 4.58
C LEU A 392 -17.29 10.53 4.09
N TRP A 393 -16.58 11.22 4.98
CA TRP A 393 -15.32 11.90 4.65
C TRP A 393 -14.18 10.91 4.40
N GLU A 394 -14.15 9.79 5.12
CA GLU A 394 -13.18 8.70 4.92
C GLU A 394 -13.54 7.80 3.72
N GLU A 395 -14.82 7.65 3.37
CA GLU A 395 -15.28 6.99 2.14
C GLU A 395 -14.92 7.79 0.87
N GLU A 396 -15.13 9.11 0.86
CA GLU A 396 -14.83 9.98 -0.29
C GLU A 396 -13.32 10.20 -0.51
N HIS A 397 -12.54 10.37 0.57
CA HIS A 397 -11.10 10.70 0.48
C HIS A 397 -10.15 9.52 0.72
N GLY A 398 -10.60 8.44 1.35
CA GLY A 398 -9.78 7.29 1.76
C GLY A 398 -8.92 7.54 3.00
N GLU A 399 -8.70 6.47 3.77
CA GLU A 399 -7.93 6.49 5.04
C GLU A 399 -6.53 7.12 4.89
N ILE A 400 -5.84 6.85 3.77
CA ILE A 400 -4.48 7.35 3.52
C ILE A 400 -4.47 8.89 3.45
N TYR A 401 -5.48 9.50 2.82
CA TYR A 401 -5.60 10.96 2.76
C TYR A 401 -6.03 11.52 4.12
N ALA A 402 -7.05 10.95 4.75
CA ALA A 402 -7.57 11.41 6.04
C ALA A 402 -6.52 11.36 7.17
N ASN A 403 -5.66 10.34 7.17
CA ASN A 403 -4.47 10.32 8.02
C ASN A 403 -3.35 11.25 7.51
N GLY A 404 -3.14 11.30 6.19
CA GLY A 404 -2.09 12.06 5.53
C GLY A 404 -2.21 13.58 5.67
N ILE A 405 -3.40 14.15 5.88
CA ILE A 405 -3.60 15.59 6.08
C ILE A 405 -3.45 16.07 7.54
N LYS A 406 -3.14 15.18 8.49
CA LYS A 406 -3.06 15.54 9.92
C LYS A 406 -1.91 16.53 10.17
N PRO A 407 -2.17 17.67 10.85
CA PRO A 407 -1.15 18.70 11.09
C PRO A 407 -0.09 18.22 12.09
N THR A 408 1.15 18.65 11.90
CA THR A 408 2.34 18.22 12.66
C THR A 408 3.19 19.39 13.17
N PHE A 409 3.09 20.54 12.51
CA PHE A 409 3.84 21.74 12.79
C PHE A 409 3.55 22.29 14.18
N SER A 410 4.58 22.86 14.79
CA SER A 410 4.48 23.52 16.10
C SER A 410 5.73 24.37 16.32
N PRO A 411 5.61 25.69 16.57
CA PRO A 411 6.75 26.55 16.86
C PRO A 411 7.61 26.03 18.02
N LEU A 412 6.97 25.46 19.06
CA LEU A 412 7.63 24.90 20.25
C LEU A 412 8.50 23.66 19.97
N LYS A 413 8.45 23.10 18.75
CA LYS A 413 9.28 21.97 18.33
C LYS A 413 10.46 22.40 17.44
N SER A 414 10.59 23.68 17.10
CA SER A 414 11.69 24.17 16.25
C SER A 414 13.06 23.92 16.92
N ARG A 415 14.09 23.68 16.11
CA ARG A 415 15.48 23.48 16.57
C ARG A 415 16.43 24.33 15.76
N THR A 416 16.86 25.44 16.37
CA THR A 416 17.86 26.36 15.81
C THR A 416 19.26 25.87 16.13
N TYR A 417 20.11 25.82 15.11
CA TYR A 417 21.55 25.60 15.21
C TYR A 417 22.27 26.81 14.60
N ASP A 418 23.00 27.54 15.44
CA ASP A 418 23.67 28.82 15.16
C ASP A 418 25.12 28.88 15.68
N SER A 419 25.57 27.85 16.40
CA SER A 419 26.79 27.84 17.21
C SER A 419 28.07 27.50 16.44
N TYR A 420 28.20 27.97 15.20
CA TYR A 420 29.37 27.72 14.33
C TYR A 420 30.72 28.04 15.01
N TRP A 421 30.76 29.05 15.87
CA TRP A 421 31.92 29.47 16.67
C TRP A 421 32.40 28.41 17.66
N ASN A 422 31.54 27.48 18.05
CA ASN A 422 31.93 26.33 18.86
C ASN A 422 32.47 25.20 17.97
N TRP A 423 31.70 24.80 16.95
CA TRP A 423 32.05 23.69 16.08
C TRP A 423 33.36 23.90 15.33
N ALA A 424 33.67 25.13 14.90
CA ALA A 424 34.96 25.47 14.29
C ALA A 424 36.17 25.10 15.16
N ARG A 425 36.09 25.30 16.48
CA ARG A 425 37.16 24.96 17.43
C ARG A 425 37.23 23.46 17.68
N GLN A 426 36.09 22.78 17.66
CA GLN A 426 36.02 21.32 17.77
C GLN A 426 36.61 20.65 16.53
N ASP A 427 36.28 21.11 15.33
CA ASP A 427 36.73 20.52 14.06
C ASP A 427 38.23 20.73 13.85
N VAL A 428 38.76 21.94 14.14
CA VAL A 428 40.20 22.20 14.20
C VAL A 428 40.90 21.19 15.11
N LEU A 429 40.35 20.92 16.29
CA LEU A 429 40.97 20.03 17.26
C LEU A 429 40.81 18.54 16.88
N SER A 430 39.69 18.15 16.25
CA SER A 430 39.53 16.80 15.70
C SER A 430 40.54 16.57 14.59
N MET A 431 40.56 17.42 13.55
CA MET A 431 41.48 17.30 12.43
C MET A 431 42.94 17.27 12.89
N TYR A 432 43.31 18.11 13.86
CA TYR A 432 44.63 18.07 14.51
C TYR A 432 44.93 16.68 15.12
N PHE A 433 44.01 16.12 15.91
CA PHE A 433 44.21 14.80 16.51
C PHE A 433 44.19 13.67 15.47
N ASP A 434 43.35 13.77 14.45
CA ASP A 434 43.22 12.78 13.37
C ASP A 434 44.48 12.75 12.48
N ILE A 435 45.20 13.88 12.34
CA ILE A 435 46.55 13.93 11.76
C ILE A 435 47.59 13.30 12.70
N ILE A 436 47.73 13.75 13.96
CA ILE A 436 48.85 13.24 14.81
C ILE A 436 48.74 11.74 15.12
N PHE A 437 47.52 11.19 15.17
CA PHE A 437 47.28 9.75 15.36
C PHE A 437 47.29 8.95 14.05
N GLY A 438 47.59 9.57 12.89
CA GLY A 438 47.73 8.87 11.62
C GLY A 438 46.43 8.26 11.08
N LYS A 439 45.27 8.88 11.36
CA LYS A 439 44.04 8.58 10.62
C LYS A 439 44.03 9.32 9.28
N LEU A 440 44.60 10.52 9.25
CA LEU A 440 44.89 11.32 8.07
C LEU A 440 46.40 11.27 7.81
N THR A 441 46.85 10.25 7.08
CA THR A 441 48.28 10.04 6.72
C THR A 441 48.70 10.84 5.49
N SER A 442 47.75 11.12 4.61
CA SER A 442 47.84 11.96 3.43
C SER A 442 46.80 13.08 3.53
N ILE A 443 47.01 14.17 2.77
CA ILE A 443 45.97 15.19 2.59
C ILE A 443 44.97 14.65 1.58
N ASP A 444 44.06 13.83 2.08
CA ASP A 444 42.93 13.34 1.33
C ASP A 444 41.92 14.47 1.12
N ARG A 445 41.02 14.33 0.14
CA ARG A 445 40.02 15.39 -0.16
C ARG A 445 39.03 15.66 0.97
N GLU A 446 38.86 14.73 1.92
CA GLU A 446 38.12 15.04 3.15
C GLU A 446 38.87 16.08 4.01
N THR A 447 40.20 15.98 4.12
CA THR A 447 41.05 16.99 4.78
C THR A 447 40.93 18.36 4.11
N ILE A 448 40.92 18.41 2.77
CA ILE A 448 40.75 19.66 2.00
C ILE A 448 39.36 20.26 2.24
N ASN A 449 38.29 19.45 2.23
CA ASN A 449 36.94 19.91 2.57
C ASN A 449 36.87 20.44 4.01
N GLN A 450 37.44 19.71 4.98
CA GLN A 450 37.52 20.17 6.38
C GLN A 450 38.28 21.50 6.52
N CYS A 451 39.37 21.69 5.76
CA CYS A 451 40.08 22.97 5.69
C CYS A 451 39.18 24.10 5.17
N ILE A 452 38.43 23.89 4.08
CA ILE A 452 37.44 24.84 3.56
C ILE A 452 36.38 25.16 4.62
N GLN A 453 35.83 24.17 5.33
CA GLN A 453 34.84 24.42 6.38
C GLN A 453 35.42 25.18 7.59
N ILE A 454 36.69 24.94 7.95
CA ILE A 454 37.38 25.72 8.99
C ILE A 454 37.58 27.18 8.54
N MET A 455 38.01 27.39 7.28
CA MET A 455 38.14 28.72 6.66
C MET A 455 36.81 29.48 6.63
N ASN A 456 35.72 28.84 6.23
CA ASN A 456 34.34 29.37 6.25
C ASN A 456 33.84 29.79 7.64
N ARG A 457 34.53 29.40 8.72
CA ARG A 457 34.22 29.74 10.11
C ARG A 457 35.29 30.63 10.76
N SER A 458 36.24 31.16 9.97
CA SER A 458 37.35 31.98 10.45
C SER A 458 36.89 33.19 11.27
N ASN A 459 37.53 33.41 12.40
CA ASN A 459 37.30 34.55 13.29
C ASN A 459 38.54 34.79 14.18
N PRO A 460 38.68 35.98 14.80
CA PRO A 460 39.90 36.35 15.54
C PRO A 460 40.19 35.46 16.77
N THR A 461 39.19 34.75 17.29
CA THR A 461 39.36 33.81 18.42
C THR A 461 39.77 32.42 17.93
N LEU A 462 39.25 31.97 16.78
CA LEU A 462 39.65 30.71 16.15
C LEU A 462 41.13 30.75 15.73
N ILE A 463 41.59 31.85 15.12
CA ILE A 463 42.99 32.02 14.72
C ILE A 463 43.92 31.94 15.94
N LYS A 464 43.55 32.58 17.07
CA LYS A 464 44.31 32.50 18.33
C LYS A 464 44.33 31.08 18.92
N PHE A 465 43.21 30.37 18.83
CA PHE A 465 43.10 28.97 19.27
C PHE A 465 43.99 28.05 18.43
N MET A 466 43.95 28.17 17.09
CA MET A 466 44.81 27.43 16.18
C MET A 466 46.28 27.72 16.43
N GLN A 467 46.68 29.01 16.49
CA GLN A 467 48.07 29.41 16.74
C GLN A 467 48.60 28.82 18.05
N TYR A 468 47.84 28.88 19.15
CA TYR A 468 48.23 28.25 20.40
C TYR A 468 48.51 26.75 20.26
N HIS A 469 47.65 25.99 19.58
CA HIS A 469 47.83 24.55 19.38
C HIS A 469 49.01 24.23 18.44
N VAL A 470 49.19 24.99 17.36
CA VAL A 470 50.28 24.81 16.38
C VAL A 470 51.65 25.18 16.98
N ASP A 471 51.75 26.30 17.69
CA ASP A 471 52.99 26.74 18.34
C ASP A 471 53.51 25.71 19.36
N HIS A 472 52.59 25.15 20.16
CA HIS A 472 52.89 24.17 21.20
C HIS A 472 52.94 22.71 20.68
N THR A 473 52.88 22.49 19.36
CA THR A 473 52.99 21.14 18.78
C THR A 473 54.44 20.63 18.83
N PRO A 474 54.71 19.51 19.54
CA PRO A 474 56.06 19.01 19.75
C PRO A 474 56.55 18.15 18.58
N GLU A 475 57.16 18.80 17.58
CA GLU A 475 57.73 18.19 16.36
C GLU A 475 58.67 16.99 16.60
N TYR A 476 59.33 16.94 17.77
CA TYR A 476 60.22 15.85 18.16
C TYR A 476 59.50 14.52 18.48
N LYS A 477 58.15 14.50 18.52
CA LYS A 477 57.37 13.27 18.81
C LYS A 477 57.10 12.40 17.58
N GLY A 478 57.39 12.87 16.37
CA GLY A 478 57.28 12.08 15.15
C GLY A 478 56.79 12.88 13.94
N GLU A 479 56.87 12.27 12.76
CA GLU A 479 56.55 12.87 11.47
C GLU A 479 55.11 13.39 11.39
N THR A 480 54.14 12.71 12.03
CA THR A 480 52.74 13.17 12.09
C THR A 480 52.55 14.47 12.89
N TYR A 481 53.42 14.76 13.87
CA TYR A 481 53.43 16.03 14.59
C TYR A 481 54.03 17.17 13.75
N GLN A 482 55.02 16.85 12.90
CA GLN A 482 55.60 17.81 11.94
C GLN A 482 54.58 18.15 10.84
N LEU A 483 53.87 17.13 10.31
CA LEU A 483 52.76 17.32 9.37
C LEU A 483 51.63 18.16 9.97
N ALA A 484 51.17 17.84 11.19
CA ALA A 484 50.13 18.62 11.88
C ALA A 484 50.53 20.08 12.10
N LYS A 485 51.82 20.36 12.36
CA LYS A 485 52.32 21.73 12.51
C LYS A 485 52.42 22.46 11.16
N ARG A 486 52.92 21.81 10.09
CA ARG A 486 53.01 22.39 8.74
C ARG A 486 51.63 22.74 8.19
N LEU A 487 50.72 21.76 8.14
CA LEU A 487 49.35 21.94 7.68
C LEU A 487 48.59 22.93 8.57
N GLY A 488 48.77 22.83 9.89
CA GLY A 488 48.18 23.76 10.84
C GLY A 488 48.61 25.21 10.62
N GLN A 489 49.90 25.47 10.34
CA GLN A 489 50.40 26.81 10.02
C GLN A 489 49.85 27.32 8.68
N GLN A 490 49.84 26.49 7.63
CA GLN A 490 49.24 26.88 6.35
C GLN A 490 47.75 27.24 6.50
N LEU A 491 46.99 26.43 7.24
CA LEU A 491 45.58 26.70 7.48
C LEU A 491 45.35 27.94 8.37
N ILE A 492 46.24 28.23 9.32
CA ILE A 492 46.23 29.50 10.07
C ILE A 492 46.38 30.69 9.12
N ASP A 493 47.32 30.64 8.19
CA ASP A 493 47.60 31.76 7.29
C ASP A 493 46.51 31.91 6.22
N ASN A 494 45.93 30.82 5.71
CA ASN A 494 44.69 30.84 4.95
C ASN A 494 43.53 31.48 5.75
N CYS A 495 43.35 31.09 7.02
CA CYS A 495 42.32 31.66 7.90
C CYS A 495 42.51 33.15 8.19
N LYS A 496 43.76 33.66 8.18
CA LYS A 496 44.05 35.11 8.25
C LYS A 496 43.66 35.82 6.96
N GLN A 497 43.89 35.22 5.78
CA GLN A 497 43.53 35.81 4.49
C GLN A 497 42.01 35.92 4.29
N VAL A 498 41.25 34.88 4.63
CA VAL A 498 39.77 34.91 4.52
C VAL A 498 39.08 35.63 5.69
N LEU A 499 39.82 36.25 6.61
CA LEU A 499 39.23 36.91 7.78
C LEU A 499 38.47 38.17 7.39
N GLY A 500 37.13 38.09 7.38
CA GLY A 500 36.26 39.16 6.91
C GLY A 500 35.88 39.06 5.43
N VAL A 501 36.28 37.97 4.76
CA VAL A 501 35.71 37.53 3.48
C VAL A 501 34.45 36.71 3.77
N ASP A 502 33.46 36.77 2.89
CA ASP A 502 32.21 36.03 3.05
C ASP A 502 32.41 34.53 2.76
N PRO A 503 31.78 33.62 3.55
CA PRO A 503 31.99 32.18 3.42
C PRO A 503 31.45 31.64 2.09
N VAL A 504 32.06 30.56 1.61
CA VAL A 504 31.75 29.99 0.29
C VAL A 504 31.49 28.48 0.34
N PHE A 505 30.44 28.07 -0.37
CA PHE A 505 30.29 26.71 -0.84
C PHE A 505 31.23 26.47 -2.03
N LYS A 506 32.26 25.63 -1.82
CA LYS A 506 33.13 25.07 -2.86
C LYS A 506 33.23 23.57 -2.62
N ASP A 507 32.68 22.76 -3.52
CA ASP A 507 32.76 21.29 -3.41
C ASP A 507 34.05 20.77 -4.06
N VAL A 508 34.80 19.97 -3.31
CA VAL A 508 36.07 19.35 -3.71
C VAL A 508 35.96 17.82 -3.86
N SER A 509 34.75 17.29 -3.78
CA SER A 509 34.46 15.85 -3.92
C SER A 509 34.98 15.26 -5.25
N LYS A 510 35.21 13.94 -5.26
CA LYS A 510 35.58 13.22 -6.49
C LYS A 510 34.30 12.95 -7.29
N ILE A 511 34.30 13.27 -8.58
CA ILE A 511 33.15 13.04 -9.45
C ILE A 511 33.02 11.55 -9.75
N THR A 512 31.92 10.95 -9.33
CA THR A 512 31.60 9.54 -9.56
C THR A 512 30.74 9.34 -10.82
N GLY A 513 30.66 8.09 -11.25
CA GLY A 513 29.73 7.62 -12.28
C GLY A 513 29.26 6.20 -11.98
N PRO A 514 28.06 5.81 -12.46
CA PRO A 514 27.50 4.49 -12.23
C PRO A 514 28.28 3.41 -12.97
N LYS A 515 28.78 2.40 -12.25
CA LYS A 515 29.46 1.24 -12.82
C LYS A 515 28.77 -0.04 -12.35
N THR A 516 27.88 -0.56 -13.19
CA THR A 516 27.24 -1.86 -12.99
C THR A 516 28.13 -2.95 -13.59
N THR A 517 28.38 -4.00 -12.81
CA THR A 517 29.10 -5.20 -13.25
C THR A 517 28.27 -6.45 -12.93
N VAL A 518 28.41 -7.50 -13.75
CA VAL A 518 27.82 -8.81 -13.49
C VAL A 518 28.96 -9.78 -13.25
N ASP A 519 28.98 -10.46 -12.11
CA ASP A 519 30.03 -11.45 -11.82
C ASP A 519 29.81 -12.77 -12.56
N ALA A 520 30.81 -13.67 -12.50
CA ALA A 520 30.75 -14.98 -13.14
C ALA A 520 29.69 -15.94 -12.57
N LYS A 521 28.91 -15.52 -11.56
CA LYS A 521 27.76 -16.24 -10.99
C LYS A 521 26.42 -15.56 -11.34
N GLY A 522 26.44 -14.51 -12.17
CA GLY A 522 25.26 -13.73 -12.54
C GLY A 522 24.85 -12.67 -11.51
N LYS A 523 25.64 -12.42 -10.45
CA LYS A 523 25.31 -11.39 -9.46
C LYS A 523 25.57 -10.01 -10.04
N ILE A 524 24.54 -9.18 -10.09
CA ILE A 524 24.64 -7.76 -10.41
C ILE A 524 25.26 -7.04 -9.21
N ASN A 525 26.37 -6.35 -9.43
CA ASN A 525 27.04 -5.48 -8.46
C ASN A 525 27.07 -4.06 -9.04
N TYR A 526 26.32 -3.15 -8.42
CA TYR A 526 26.41 -1.71 -8.68
C TYR A 526 27.47 -1.09 -7.76
N GLN A 527 28.29 -0.21 -8.30
CA GLN A 527 29.16 0.68 -7.54
C GLN A 527 29.20 2.06 -8.21
N GLU A 528 29.33 3.10 -7.40
CA GLU A 528 29.85 4.37 -7.89
C GLU A 528 31.37 4.28 -8.01
N ALA A 529 31.90 4.63 -9.19
CA ALA A 529 33.33 4.66 -9.47
C ALA A 529 33.75 6.07 -9.86
N ASN A 530 34.96 6.51 -9.49
CA ASN A 530 35.50 7.79 -9.95
C ASN A 530 35.51 7.83 -11.50
N LYS A 531 35.17 8.97 -12.11
CA LYS A 531 35.37 9.17 -13.55
C LYS A 531 36.86 9.32 -13.86
N ASP A 532 37.35 8.63 -14.89
CA ASP A 532 38.76 8.69 -15.29
C ASP A 532 39.17 10.08 -15.82
N SER A 533 38.27 10.73 -16.57
CA SER A 533 38.48 12.00 -17.26
C SER A 533 38.00 13.25 -16.51
N VAL A 534 37.30 13.08 -15.38
CA VAL A 534 36.64 14.18 -14.64
C VAL A 534 36.89 14.00 -13.14
N ARG A 535 37.83 14.78 -12.59
CA ARG A 535 38.34 14.64 -11.22
C ARG A 535 37.94 15.81 -10.30
N LYS A 536 37.61 16.98 -10.84
CA LYS A 536 37.20 18.20 -10.11
C LYS A 536 35.90 18.74 -10.72
N PHE A 537 35.10 19.50 -9.96
CA PHE A 537 33.86 20.10 -10.50
C PHE A 537 34.09 21.04 -11.69
N GLU A 538 35.27 21.65 -11.75
CA GLU A 538 35.76 22.47 -12.87
C GLU A 538 35.69 21.69 -14.20
N GLN A 539 36.21 20.46 -14.20
CA GLN A 539 36.18 19.55 -15.34
C GLN A 539 34.78 18.99 -15.62
N TYR A 540 33.92 18.91 -14.60
CA TYR A 540 32.52 18.53 -14.78
C TYR A 540 31.71 19.63 -15.48
N VAL A 541 31.91 20.90 -15.14
CA VAL A 541 31.24 22.01 -15.84
C VAL A 541 31.66 22.04 -17.31
N TYR A 542 32.94 21.78 -17.61
CA TYR A 542 33.42 21.58 -18.97
C TYR A 542 32.73 20.39 -19.67
N GLU A 543 32.64 19.22 -19.04
CA GLU A 543 31.88 18.06 -19.57
C GLU A 543 30.41 18.43 -19.86
N MET A 544 29.76 19.21 -19.00
CA MET A 544 28.37 19.66 -19.19
C MET A 544 28.22 20.64 -20.36
N ALA A 545 29.21 21.51 -20.60
CA ALA A 545 29.23 22.45 -21.72
C ALA A 545 29.48 21.78 -23.08
N GLN A 546 30.32 20.73 -23.13
CA GLN A 546 30.61 19.99 -24.36
C GLN A 546 29.42 19.15 -24.87
N GLY A 547 28.53 18.71 -23.97
CA GLY A 547 27.38 17.87 -24.35
C GLY A 547 27.81 16.50 -24.89
N GLY A 548 27.11 15.98 -25.89
CA GLY A 548 27.45 14.69 -26.50
C GLY A 548 26.89 14.48 -27.90
N SER A 549 27.22 13.35 -28.52
CA SER A 549 26.77 13.01 -29.89
C SER A 549 25.24 13.03 -30.05
N MET A 550 24.50 12.68 -28.99
CA MET A 550 23.03 12.72 -28.93
C MET A 550 22.44 14.14 -28.75
N THR A 551 23.24 15.15 -28.39
CA THR A 551 22.79 16.54 -28.20
C THR A 551 23.18 17.49 -29.33
N LYS A 552 23.80 16.98 -30.42
CA LYS A 552 24.02 17.73 -31.67
C LYS A 552 22.67 18.02 -32.36
N GLN A 553 22.31 19.30 -32.50
CA GLN A 553 21.03 19.78 -33.04
C GLN A 553 20.99 19.66 -34.57
N LYS A 554 20.39 18.57 -35.07
CA LYS A 554 20.08 18.39 -36.50
C LYS A 554 19.02 19.40 -36.96
N GLY A 555 19.43 20.55 -37.51
CA GLY A 555 18.49 21.48 -38.15
C GLY A 555 18.83 22.98 -38.10
N GLN A 556 19.93 23.41 -37.45
CA GLN A 556 20.46 24.74 -37.75
C GLN A 556 21.08 24.72 -39.16
N PRO A 557 20.66 25.62 -40.07
CA PRO A 557 21.25 25.66 -41.41
C PRO A 557 22.74 25.95 -41.29
N THR A 558 23.55 25.16 -42.00
CA THR A 558 24.98 25.49 -42.13
C THR A 558 25.15 26.76 -42.96
N ILE A 559 26.33 27.37 -42.90
CA ILE A 559 26.67 28.52 -43.75
C ILE A 559 26.42 28.21 -45.24
N HIS A 560 26.63 26.95 -45.67
CA HIS A 560 26.31 26.48 -47.02
C HIS A 560 24.80 26.54 -47.35
N GLU A 561 23.92 26.20 -46.41
CA GLU A 561 22.47 26.23 -46.63
C GLU A 561 21.90 27.65 -46.70
N ASP A 562 22.37 28.56 -45.85
CA ASP A 562 21.95 29.97 -45.92
C ASP A 562 22.62 30.72 -47.09
N LEU A 563 23.87 30.40 -47.45
CA LEU A 563 24.45 30.87 -48.72
C LEU A 563 23.64 30.35 -49.92
N ALA A 564 23.24 29.07 -49.95
CA ALA A 564 22.39 28.53 -50.99
C ALA A 564 21.00 29.22 -51.01
N ARG A 565 20.46 29.57 -49.85
CA ARG A 565 19.19 30.32 -49.70
C ARG A 565 19.31 31.75 -50.25
N VAL A 566 20.40 32.45 -49.93
CA VAL A 566 20.71 33.80 -50.44
C VAL A 566 20.96 33.78 -51.95
N TYR A 567 21.78 32.85 -52.45
CA TYR A 567 22.01 32.65 -53.88
C TYR A 567 20.70 32.36 -54.64
N LYS A 568 19.84 31.51 -54.08
CA LYS A 568 18.52 31.17 -54.63
C LYS A 568 17.53 32.35 -54.56
N ALA A 569 17.65 33.24 -53.57
CA ALA A 569 16.89 34.48 -53.50
C ALA A 569 17.35 35.48 -54.58
N ILE A 570 18.66 35.79 -54.65
CA ILE A 570 19.26 36.68 -55.66
C ILE A 570 18.91 36.22 -57.08
N THR A 571 19.06 34.92 -57.37
CA THR A 571 18.77 34.31 -58.68
C THR A 571 17.27 34.34 -59.04
N LYS A 572 16.38 34.48 -58.05
CA LYS A 572 14.92 34.53 -58.22
C LYS A 572 14.37 35.97 -58.26
N GLN A 573 15.04 36.91 -57.59
CA GLN A 573 14.59 38.30 -57.46
C GLN A 573 15.05 39.21 -58.61
N ALA A 574 16.10 38.82 -59.35
CA ALA A 574 16.63 39.60 -60.47
C ALA A 574 16.51 38.85 -61.81
N SER A 575 16.02 39.55 -62.84
CA SER A 575 15.91 39.07 -64.23
C SER A 575 17.27 39.11 -64.95
N LEU A 576 18.29 38.49 -64.34
CA LEU A 576 19.68 38.61 -64.75
C LEU A 576 19.95 38.00 -66.12
N SER A 577 20.80 38.69 -66.89
CA SER A 577 21.36 38.21 -68.15
C SER A 577 22.19 36.92 -67.95
N LYS A 578 22.39 36.14 -69.02
CA LYS A 578 23.19 34.89 -68.94
C LYS A 578 24.62 35.13 -68.42
N GLY A 579 25.24 36.27 -68.74
CA GLY A 579 26.59 36.63 -68.27
C GLY A 579 26.62 36.82 -66.76
N THR A 580 25.75 37.69 -66.23
CA THR A 580 25.71 38.03 -64.80
C THR A 580 25.38 36.82 -63.92
N LYS A 581 24.57 35.87 -64.41
CA LYS A 581 24.32 34.61 -63.69
C LYS A 581 25.59 33.74 -63.57
N LEU A 582 26.43 33.72 -64.60
CA LEU A 582 27.71 33.01 -64.61
C LEU A 582 28.73 33.65 -63.66
N GLU A 583 28.73 34.97 -63.53
CA GLU A 583 29.59 35.70 -62.57
C GLU A 583 29.14 35.47 -61.11
N VAL A 584 27.84 35.58 -60.83
CA VAL A 584 27.30 35.29 -59.49
C VAL A 584 27.52 33.81 -59.11
N GLN A 585 27.44 32.88 -60.08
CA GLN A 585 27.77 31.47 -59.84
C GLN A 585 29.26 31.22 -59.62
N LYS A 586 30.16 31.96 -60.30
CA LYS A 586 31.61 31.92 -60.01
C LYS A 586 31.89 32.40 -58.59
N LEU A 587 31.39 33.58 -58.22
CA LEU A 587 31.59 34.16 -56.88
C LEU A 587 31.03 33.25 -55.77
N TYR A 588 29.88 32.61 -56.00
CA TYR A 588 29.31 31.62 -55.09
C TYR A 588 30.23 30.39 -54.92
N ASN A 589 30.78 29.87 -56.02
CA ASN A 589 31.71 28.74 -55.96
C ASN A 589 33.07 29.12 -55.33
N GLU A 590 33.59 30.32 -55.59
CA GLU A 590 34.80 30.84 -54.93
C GLU A 590 34.57 31.03 -53.42
N LEU A 591 33.40 31.53 -53.02
CA LEU A 591 33.04 31.68 -51.61
C LEU A 591 32.87 30.33 -50.90
N ILE A 592 32.26 29.33 -51.55
CA ILE A 592 32.20 27.96 -51.01
C ILE A 592 33.60 27.36 -50.89
N ASN A 593 34.43 27.45 -51.94
CA ASN A 593 35.81 26.97 -51.89
C ASN A 593 36.62 27.66 -50.76
N TYR A 594 36.35 28.94 -50.48
CA TYR A 594 36.97 29.68 -49.37
C TYR A 594 36.46 29.22 -48.00
N VAL A 595 35.18 28.85 -47.86
CA VAL A 595 34.64 28.25 -46.63
C VAL A 595 35.20 26.83 -46.43
N GLU A 596 35.29 26.02 -47.48
CA GLU A 596 35.77 24.63 -47.43
C GLU A 596 37.29 24.52 -47.23
N SER A 597 38.07 25.54 -47.62
CA SER A 597 39.53 25.57 -47.39
C SER A 597 39.93 26.10 -46.01
N ASN A 598 39.07 26.85 -45.32
CA ASN A 598 39.27 27.26 -43.93
C ASN A 598 38.87 26.14 -42.95
N LYS A 599 39.64 25.05 -42.96
CA LYS A 599 39.48 23.90 -42.02
C LYS A 599 39.93 24.22 -40.58
N GLU A 600 39.23 25.14 -39.92
CA GLU A 600 39.31 25.31 -38.46
C GLU A 600 38.14 24.63 -37.72
N ILE A 601 37.25 23.94 -38.46
CA ILE A 601 36.01 23.32 -37.95
C ILE A 601 35.95 21.83 -38.31
N GLU A 602 36.83 21.01 -37.70
CA GLU A 602 36.66 19.55 -37.63
C GLU A 602 36.38 19.14 -36.17
N VAL A 603 35.13 18.76 -35.89
CA VAL A 603 34.54 18.71 -34.52
C VAL A 603 34.49 17.28 -33.96
N ASP A 604 35.44 16.43 -34.35
CA ASP A 604 35.58 15.04 -33.89
C ASP A 604 36.98 14.78 -33.30
N GLN A 605 37.46 15.71 -32.45
CA GLN A 605 38.51 15.40 -31.48
C GLN A 605 37.90 14.93 -30.16
N PRO A 606 38.38 13.83 -29.54
CA PRO A 606 37.91 13.40 -28.24
C PRO A 606 38.25 14.44 -27.18
N THR A 607 37.46 14.51 -26.11
CA THR A 607 37.56 15.54 -25.04
C THR A 607 38.98 15.67 -24.47
N LYS A 608 39.73 14.56 -24.43
CA LYS A 608 41.13 14.50 -23.99
C LYS A 608 42.07 15.36 -24.84
N ASP A 609 41.91 15.35 -26.16
CA ASP A 609 42.77 16.10 -27.09
C ASP A 609 42.50 17.61 -27.02
N VAL A 610 41.24 18.00 -26.80
CA VAL A 610 40.86 19.41 -26.68
C VAL A 610 41.40 20.00 -25.37
N LEU A 611 41.32 19.25 -24.27
CA LEU A 611 41.94 19.61 -22.99
C LEU A 611 43.47 19.75 -23.13
N GLN A 612 44.14 18.88 -23.90
CA GLN A 612 45.57 19.01 -24.18
C GLN A 612 45.90 20.20 -25.11
N LYS A 613 45.08 20.48 -26.14
CA LYS A 613 45.28 21.64 -27.02
C LYS A 613 45.05 22.99 -26.31
N ALA A 614 44.09 23.07 -25.40
CA ALA A 614 43.82 24.28 -24.62
C ALA A 614 44.98 24.63 -23.67
N ALA A 615 45.70 23.63 -23.15
CA ALA A 615 46.95 23.83 -22.44
C ALA A 615 48.10 24.25 -23.40
N ALA A 616 48.21 23.60 -24.57
CA ALA A 616 49.31 23.83 -25.50
C ALA A 616 49.28 25.18 -26.25
N SER A 617 48.12 25.82 -26.42
CA SER A 617 47.98 27.08 -27.14
C SER A 617 48.26 28.34 -26.29
N ASN A 618 48.35 28.20 -24.96
CA ASN A 618 48.30 29.33 -24.02
C ASN A 618 49.70 29.73 -23.48
N SER A 619 50.68 29.86 -24.36
CA SER A 619 52.12 30.07 -24.03
C SER A 619 52.49 31.44 -23.42
N GLY A 620 51.51 32.16 -22.86
CA GLY A 620 51.67 33.49 -22.24
C GLY A 620 51.00 33.67 -20.87
N THR A 621 50.30 32.66 -20.34
CA THR A 621 49.65 32.76 -19.02
C THR A 621 49.99 31.55 -18.15
N SER A 622 50.34 31.78 -16.88
CA SER A 622 50.60 30.73 -15.89
C SER A 622 49.31 30.11 -15.34
N THR A 623 48.59 29.34 -16.17
CA THR A 623 47.97 28.11 -15.66
C THR A 623 49.09 27.15 -15.24
N PRO A 624 48.92 26.34 -14.18
CA PRO A 624 49.86 25.26 -13.89
C PRO A 624 49.95 24.30 -15.09
N ASN A 625 51.08 24.33 -15.80
CA ASN A 625 51.41 23.26 -16.73
C ASN A 625 51.63 21.99 -15.92
N GLU A 626 51.08 20.88 -16.41
CA GLU A 626 51.34 19.52 -15.92
C GLU A 626 51.21 19.40 -14.39
N GLU A 627 50.00 19.11 -13.88
CA GLU A 627 49.83 18.48 -12.56
C GLU A 627 50.55 17.11 -12.60
N ASP A 628 51.85 17.16 -12.32
CA ASP A 628 52.72 16.05 -11.96
C ASP A 628 52.00 15.09 -10.98
N GLU A 629 52.31 13.79 -11.05
CA GLU A 629 51.93 12.84 -9.98
C GLU A 629 52.69 13.10 -8.65
N SER A 630 53.35 14.25 -8.54
CA SER A 630 54.10 14.75 -7.38
C SER A 630 53.72 16.17 -6.94
N ALA A 631 52.70 16.80 -7.53
CA ALA A 631 52.13 18.05 -7.02
C ALA A 631 51.71 17.86 -5.54
N SER A 632 52.36 18.58 -4.61
CA SER A 632 52.25 18.24 -3.21
C SER A 632 50.89 18.66 -2.68
N SER A 633 50.27 17.80 -1.88
CA SER A 633 48.90 18.06 -1.42
C SER A 633 48.82 19.21 -0.39
N ASP A 634 49.96 19.70 0.11
CA ASP A 634 50.05 20.96 0.85
C ASP A 634 49.75 22.18 -0.07
N ASP A 635 50.08 22.11 -1.36
CA ASP A 635 49.89 23.20 -2.34
C ASP A 635 48.40 23.41 -2.72
N GLU A 636 47.60 22.34 -2.77
CA GLU A 636 46.14 22.41 -2.97
C GLU A 636 45.43 22.98 -1.73
N ILE A 637 46.01 22.88 -0.53
CA ILE A 637 45.55 23.64 0.65
C ILE A 637 46.00 25.10 0.55
N ALA A 638 47.27 25.37 0.17
CA ALA A 638 47.83 26.72 0.15
C ALA A 638 47.07 27.68 -0.79
N SER A 639 46.54 27.16 -1.90
CA SER A 639 45.79 27.91 -2.92
C SER A 639 44.27 28.05 -2.67
N LEU A 640 43.74 27.52 -1.55
CA LEU A 640 42.32 27.67 -1.20
C LEU A 640 41.79 29.11 -1.01
N PRO A 641 42.56 30.11 -0.50
CA PRO A 641 42.06 31.47 -0.33
C PRO A 641 42.12 32.31 -1.63
N ASP A 642 42.90 31.88 -2.61
CA ASP A 642 43.12 32.61 -3.86
C ASP A 642 41.87 32.63 -4.75
N LYS A 643 41.65 33.75 -5.44
CA LYS A 643 40.56 33.93 -6.39
C LYS A 643 41.07 33.88 -7.82
N THR A 644 41.00 32.70 -8.42
CA THR A 644 41.43 32.45 -9.80
C THR A 644 40.59 33.25 -10.79
N SER A 645 41.26 34.03 -11.64
CA SER A 645 40.64 34.81 -12.71
C SER A 645 40.49 33.96 -13.98
N ILE A 646 39.24 33.80 -14.45
CA ILE A 646 38.91 33.02 -15.65
C ILE A 646 39.13 33.88 -16.90
N LEU A 647 40.05 33.48 -17.79
CA LEU A 647 40.38 34.23 -19.01
C LEU A 647 39.62 33.75 -20.27
N GLN A 648 39.25 32.46 -20.29
CA GLN A 648 38.39 31.86 -21.30
C GLN A 648 37.24 31.20 -20.57
N PRO A 649 36.03 31.80 -20.55
CA PRO A 649 34.89 31.24 -19.85
C PRO A 649 34.42 29.98 -20.56
N VAL A 650 33.91 29.00 -19.80
CA VAL A 650 33.47 27.71 -20.33
C VAL A 650 32.44 27.85 -21.47
N SER A 651 31.65 28.93 -21.50
CA SER A 651 30.73 29.22 -22.60
C SER A 651 31.37 29.47 -23.96
N SER A 652 32.65 29.88 -24.04
CA SER A 652 33.38 29.98 -25.30
C SER A 652 33.77 28.61 -25.87
N THR A 653 33.73 27.57 -25.03
CA THR A 653 34.11 26.19 -25.39
C THR A 653 32.94 25.35 -25.93
N ILE A 654 31.69 25.83 -25.81
CA ILE A 654 30.48 25.11 -26.23
C ILE A 654 30.53 24.88 -27.76
N PRO A 655 30.52 23.61 -28.24
CA PRO A 655 30.63 23.36 -29.68
C PRO A 655 29.42 23.89 -30.46
N PRO A 656 29.63 24.44 -31.69
CA PRO A 656 28.53 24.94 -32.52
C PRO A 656 27.51 23.83 -32.82
N GLN A 657 26.25 24.22 -32.94
CA GLN A 657 25.09 23.32 -33.11
C GLN A 657 24.93 22.25 -32.01
N THR A 658 25.67 22.31 -30.89
CA THR A 658 25.55 21.35 -29.79
C THR A 658 24.78 21.95 -28.62
N LEU A 659 23.88 21.17 -28.04
CA LEU A 659 23.14 21.52 -26.83
C LEU A 659 23.91 21.02 -25.59
N PRO A 660 24.31 21.90 -24.65
CA PRO A 660 24.90 21.49 -23.38
C PRO A 660 23.98 20.58 -22.57
N PHE A 661 24.56 19.67 -21.77
CA PHE A 661 23.80 18.80 -20.88
C PHE A 661 23.03 19.62 -19.82
N LEU A 662 23.65 20.68 -19.30
CA LEU A 662 22.99 21.68 -18.46
C LEU A 662 22.78 22.97 -19.27
N HIS A 663 21.52 23.32 -19.53
CA HIS A 663 21.16 24.48 -20.34
C HIS A 663 19.91 25.18 -19.80
N ILE A 664 19.81 26.49 -20.03
CA ILE A 664 18.64 27.30 -19.68
C ILE A 664 17.74 27.45 -20.91
N LYS A 665 16.43 27.34 -20.68
CA LYS A 665 15.41 27.51 -21.70
C LYS A 665 14.75 28.89 -21.62
N GLN A 666 14.29 29.37 -22.77
CA GLN A 666 13.54 30.61 -22.92
C GLN A 666 12.19 30.30 -23.59
N LYS A 667 11.13 30.96 -23.14
CA LYS A 667 9.79 30.77 -23.73
C LYS A 667 9.69 31.57 -25.04
N ASN A 668 9.52 30.85 -26.15
CA ASN A 668 9.33 31.39 -27.49
C ASN A 668 7.97 30.91 -28.01
N GLY A 669 7.01 31.83 -28.19
CA GLY A 669 5.61 31.45 -28.40
C GLY A 669 5.11 30.63 -27.21
N ASP A 670 4.60 29.43 -27.47
CA ASP A 670 4.16 28.49 -26.41
C ASP A 670 5.24 27.48 -25.98
N ALA A 671 6.35 27.37 -26.70
CA ALA A 671 7.41 26.40 -26.45
C ALA A 671 8.51 26.95 -25.53
N TRP A 672 9.16 26.05 -24.78
CA TRP A 672 10.40 26.35 -24.05
C TRP A 672 11.61 25.82 -24.84
N GLU A 673 12.32 26.72 -25.49
CA GLU A 673 13.42 26.42 -26.41
C GLU A 673 14.79 26.70 -25.76
N TYR A 674 15.86 26.12 -26.31
CA TYR A 674 17.23 26.37 -25.85
C TYR A 674 17.64 27.83 -26.06
N SER A 675 18.08 28.51 -25.00
CA SER A 675 18.67 29.85 -25.11
C SER A 675 20.15 29.78 -24.81
N SER A 676 20.98 29.87 -25.87
CA SER A 676 22.44 29.90 -25.76
C SER A 676 22.89 30.99 -24.78
N LYS A 677 22.38 32.23 -24.91
CA LYS A 677 22.75 33.36 -24.03
C LYS A 677 22.59 33.03 -22.54
N PHE A 678 21.42 32.54 -22.13
CA PHE A 678 21.17 32.21 -20.72
C PHE A 678 21.91 30.95 -20.28
N SER A 679 22.14 30.00 -21.18
CA SER A 679 22.93 28.79 -20.90
C SER A 679 24.40 29.11 -20.68
N SER A 680 24.99 29.99 -21.49
CA SER A 680 26.33 30.55 -21.29
C SER A 680 26.43 31.24 -19.93
N THR A 681 25.52 32.18 -19.62
CA THR A 681 25.51 32.89 -18.33
C THR A 681 25.42 31.93 -17.13
N TYR A 682 24.66 30.83 -17.26
CA TYR A 682 24.54 29.81 -16.23
C TYR A 682 25.81 28.95 -16.08
N LEU A 683 26.38 28.48 -17.20
CA LEU A 683 27.58 27.64 -17.21
C LEU A 683 28.81 28.39 -16.71
N ASP A 684 28.98 29.66 -17.10
CA ASP A 684 30.07 30.53 -16.61
C ASP A 684 29.92 30.82 -15.10
N GLY A 685 28.67 30.93 -14.63
CA GLY A 685 28.35 30.99 -13.19
C GLY A 685 28.71 29.70 -12.45
N LEU A 686 28.48 28.54 -13.07
CA LEU A 686 28.85 27.22 -12.54
C LEU A 686 30.38 26.99 -12.53
N GLU A 687 31.09 27.48 -13.54
CA GLU A 687 32.56 27.44 -13.59
C GLU A 687 33.15 28.28 -12.45
N SER A 688 32.68 29.51 -12.29
CA SER A 688 33.05 30.37 -11.15
C SER A 688 32.66 29.74 -9.80
N ALA A 689 31.52 29.07 -9.71
CA ALA A 689 31.11 28.32 -8.52
C ALA A 689 32.08 27.17 -8.17
N ALA A 690 32.55 26.40 -9.17
CA ALA A 690 33.48 25.30 -8.97
C ALA A 690 34.88 25.79 -8.55
N ILE A 691 35.39 26.82 -9.23
CA ILE A 691 36.75 27.33 -9.01
C ILE A 691 36.81 28.23 -7.76
N ASN A 692 35.92 29.22 -7.66
CA ASN A 692 35.98 30.28 -6.65
C ASN A 692 34.99 30.10 -5.49
N GLY A 693 33.97 29.25 -5.63
CA GLY A 693 32.92 29.02 -4.63
C GLY A 693 31.80 30.08 -4.61
N LEU A 694 30.60 29.68 -4.18
CA LEU A 694 29.42 30.54 -4.05
C LEU A 694 29.16 30.95 -2.61
N THR A 695 28.91 32.24 -2.37
CA THR A 695 28.37 32.70 -1.08
C THR A 695 26.84 32.77 -1.10
N PHE A 696 26.24 32.40 0.01
CA PHE A 696 24.81 32.48 0.30
C PHE A 696 24.55 33.26 1.60
N LYS A 697 25.53 34.03 2.07
CA LYS A 697 25.39 34.92 3.22
C LYS A 697 24.22 35.88 3.02
N ASP A 698 23.49 36.11 4.11
CA ASP A 698 22.28 36.93 4.15
C ASP A 698 21.23 36.51 3.09
N LYS A 699 21.19 35.22 2.75
CA LYS A 699 20.06 34.57 2.08
C LYS A 699 19.23 33.77 3.10
N TYR A 700 17.93 34.04 3.11
CA TYR A 700 16.94 33.38 3.96
C TYR A 700 16.14 32.38 3.09
N ILE A 701 16.22 31.10 3.41
CA ILE A 701 15.78 30.03 2.49
C ILE A 701 14.91 29.01 3.22
N LEU A 702 13.76 28.68 2.64
CA LEU A 702 12.92 27.55 3.08
C LEU A 702 13.17 26.33 2.20
N VAL A 703 13.55 25.20 2.79
CA VAL A 703 13.79 23.93 2.08
C VAL A 703 12.87 22.83 2.64
N THR A 704 12.08 22.21 1.77
CA THR A 704 11.29 21.02 2.10
C THR A 704 11.84 19.80 1.36
N GLY A 705 11.67 18.59 1.92
CA GLY A 705 12.17 17.35 1.31
C GLY A 705 13.66 17.05 1.50
N ALA A 706 14.41 17.88 2.22
CA ALA A 706 15.83 17.67 2.56
C ALA A 706 16.06 16.61 3.65
N GLY A 707 15.45 15.42 3.49
CA GLY A 707 15.71 14.25 4.33
C GLY A 707 17.08 13.62 4.02
N ALA A 708 17.61 12.85 4.96
CA ALA A 708 18.92 12.21 4.81
C ALA A 708 18.99 11.32 3.55
N GLY A 709 19.99 11.57 2.70
CA GLY A 709 20.17 10.87 1.42
C GLY A 709 19.31 11.40 0.26
N SER A 710 18.68 12.58 0.39
CA SER A 710 18.00 13.27 -0.72
C SER A 710 18.85 14.40 -1.31
N ILE A 711 18.57 14.78 -2.56
CA ILE A 711 19.18 15.95 -3.23
C ILE A 711 19.03 17.22 -2.38
N GLY A 712 17.91 17.37 -1.66
CA GLY A 712 17.68 18.50 -0.76
C GLY A 712 18.66 18.57 0.41
N ALA A 713 19.22 17.43 0.87
CA ALA A 713 20.22 17.40 1.94
C ALA A 713 21.63 17.81 1.45
N GLU A 714 21.98 17.54 0.20
CA GLU A 714 23.22 18.03 -0.41
C GLU A 714 23.13 19.53 -0.71
N ILE A 715 21.97 19.99 -1.22
CA ILE A 715 21.67 21.43 -1.32
C ILE A 715 21.77 22.09 0.04
N LEU A 716 21.21 21.49 1.10
CA LEU A 716 21.24 22.04 2.45
C LEU A 716 22.67 22.22 2.99
N GLN A 717 23.56 21.25 2.75
CA GLN A 717 24.99 21.36 3.08
C GLN A 717 25.65 22.52 2.34
N GLY A 718 25.38 22.68 1.04
CA GLY A 718 25.91 23.80 0.26
C GLY A 718 25.42 25.16 0.75
N LEU A 719 24.11 25.29 1.03
CA LEU A 719 23.54 26.54 1.54
C LEU A 719 24.18 26.98 2.86
N ILE A 720 24.30 26.08 3.85
CA ILE A 720 24.90 26.43 5.15
C ILE A 720 26.43 26.62 5.06
N SER A 721 27.12 25.95 4.11
CA SER A 721 28.54 26.19 3.80
C SER A 721 28.78 27.59 3.23
N GLY A 722 27.85 28.09 2.43
CA GLY A 722 27.88 29.46 1.91
C GLY A 722 27.38 30.54 2.88
N GLY A 723 27.01 30.21 4.12
CA GLY A 723 26.55 31.19 5.11
C GLY A 723 25.03 31.47 5.15
N ALA A 724 24.20 30.65 4.50
CA ALA A 724 22.75 30.87 4.44
C ALA A 724 22.05 30.65 5.80
N LYS A 725 20.88 31.29 5.93
CA LYS A 725 19.93 31.09 7.03
C LYS A 725 18.76 30.24 6.52
N VAL A 726 18.78 28.95 6.87
CA VAL A 726 17.94 27.94 6.23
C VAL A 726 16.95 27.34 7.22
N ILE A 727 15.69 27.26 6.79
CA ILE A 727 14.64 26.52 7.49
C ILE A 727 14.47 25.19 6.76
N VAL A 728 14.71 24.07 7.45
CA VAL A 728 14.50 22.73 6.91
C VAL A 728 13.27 22.09 7.55
N THR A 729 12.37 21.60 6.70
CA THR A 729 11.14 20.95 7.14
C THR A 729 11.27 19.43 7.12
N THR A 730 10.70 18.75 8.12
CA THR A 730 10.72 17.28 8.17
C THR A 730 9.40 16.68 8.65
N SER A 731 8.86 15.73 7.88
CA SER A 731 7.67 14.96 8.25
C SER A 731 7.95 13.81 9.23
N ARG A 732 9.23 13.52 9.51
CA ARG A 732 9.67 12.41 10.40
C ARG A 732 10.47 12.91 11.61
N PHE A 733 10.00 14.03 12.19
CA PHE A 733 10.65 14.69 13.32
C PHE A 733 10.86 13.74 14.50
N SER A 734 12.12 13.47 14.81
CA SER A 734 12.54 12.47 15.79
C SER A 734 13.98 12.77 16.23
N ARG A 735 14.42 12.21 17.37
CA ARG A 735 15.76 12.43 17.92
C ARG A 735 16.87 12.19 16.86
N LYS A 736 16.83 11.03 16.18
CA LYS A 736 17.76 10.66 15.10
C LYS A 736 17.82 11.69 13.98
N VAL A 737 16.67 12.26 13.58
CA VAL A 737 16.58 13.28 12.53
C VAL A 737 17.12 14.63 13.02
N THR A 738 16.85 15.02 14.26
CA THR A 738 17.44 16.25 14.84
C THR A 738 18.95 16.15 15.03
N GLU A 739 19.47 14.98 15.42
CA GLU A 739 20.91 14.71 15.56
C GLU A 739 21.62 14.67 14.19
N TYR A 740 20.94 14.19 13.13
CA TYR A 740 21.44 14.26 11.76
C TYR A 740 21.66 15.71 11.31
N TYR A 741 20.66 16.58 11.44
CA TYR A 741 20.80 18.00 11.09
C TYR A 741 21.78 18.75 12.01
N GLN A 742 21.89 18.37 13.29
CA GLN A 742 22.93 18.90 14.17
C GLN A 742 24.33 18.52 13.67
N THR A 743 24.53 17.26 13.28
CA THR A 743 25.82 16.76 12.76
C THR A 743 26.19 17.47 11.46
N MET A 744 25.22 17.65 10.57
CA MET A 744 25.38 18.43 9.34
C MET A 744 25.79 19.88 9.65
N TYR A 745 25.06 20.59 10.52
CA TYR A 745 25.42 21.96 10.89
C TYR A 745 26.77 22.05 11.61
N SER A 746 27.14 21.07 12.44
CA SER A 746 28.45 21.09 13.10
C SER A 746 29.62 21.01 12.11
N ARG A 747 29.48 20.24 11.02
CA ARG A 747 30.51 20.11 9.97
C ARG A 747 30.51 21.28 8.98
N TYR A 748 29.33 21.69 8.50
CA TYR A 748 29.17 22.58 7.34
C TYR A 748 28.62 23.98 7.67
N GLY A 749 28.18 24.24 8.91
CA GLY A 749 27.60 25.52 9.31
C GLY A 749 28.63 26.65 9.34
N ALA A 750 28.73 27.42 8.26
CA ALA A 750 29.66 28.53 8.12
C ALA A 750 29.34 29.73 9.03
N SER A 751 30.26 30.69 9.10
CA SER A 751 30.05 31.93 9.84
C SER A 751 28.80 32.69 9.35
N GLY A 752 27.93 33.08 10.28
CA GLY A 752 26.65 33.74 9.99
C GLY A 752 25.52 32.82 9.51
N SER A 753 25.80 31.55 9.19
CA SER A 753 24.77 30.56 8.84
C SER A 753 23.89 30.21 10.04
N THR A 754 22.66 29.78 9.78
CA THR A 754 21.75 29.25 10.82
C THR A 754 20.86 28.18 10.21
N LEU A 755 20.71 27.04 10.89
CA LEU A 755 19.81 25.97 10.46
C LEU A 755 18.66 25.81 11.45
N ILE A 756 17.41 25.94 10.99
CA ILE A 756 16.21 25.77 11.81
C ILE A 756 15.44 24.54 11.32
N VAL A 757 15.43 23.48 12.12
CA VAL A 757 14.66 22.26 11.83
C VAL A 757 13.24 22.39 12.40
N VAL A 758 12.21 22.15 11.59
CA VAL A 758 10.80 22.13 12.04
C VAL A 758 10.08 20.84 11.63
N PRO A 759 9.19 20.29 12.49
CA PRO A 759 8.22 19.28 12.06
C PRO A 759 7.22 19.92 11.10
N PHE A 760 6.85 19.23 10.02
CA PHE A 760 5.98 19.80 9.00
C PHE A 760 5.36 18.72 8.12
N ASN A 761 4.08 18.91 7.79
CA ASN A 761 3.35 18.13 6.81
C ASN A 761 2.86 19.03 5.67
N GLN A 762 3.52 18.97 4.52
CA GLN A 762 3.18 19.77 3.34
C GLN A 762 1.78 19.43 2.75
N GLY A 763 1.23 18.25 3.08
CA GLY A 763 -0.16 17.88 2.73
C GLY A 763 -1.21 18.50 3.65
N SER A 764 -0.82 19.04 4.81
CA SER A 764 -1.75 19.72 5.73
C SER A 764 -1.75 21.22 5.48
N LYS A 765 -2.84 21.75 4.91
CA LYS A 765 -3.02 23.20 4.68
C LYS A 765 -2.70 24.03 5.96
N LYS A 766 -3.10 23.55 7.13
CA LYS A 766 -2.87 24.22 8.42
C LYS A 766 -1.39 24.31 8.79
N ASP A 767 -0.59 23.29 8.47
CA ASP A 767 0.87 23.33 8.67
C ASP A 767 1.50 24.36 7.72
N VAL A 768 1.04 24.45 6.46
CA VAL A 768 1.55 25.44 5.48
C VAL A 768 1.28 26.87 5.95
N GLU A 769 0.04 27.18 6.34
CA GLU A 769 -0.33 28.51 6.87
C GLU A 769 0.46 28.82 8.14
N SER A 770 0.49 27.90 9.11
CA SER A 770 1.18 28.11 10.40
C SER A 770 2.71 28.22 10.27
N LEU A 771 3.31 27.56 9.27
CA LEU A 771 4.74 27.67 9.00
C LEU A 771 5.08 29.06 8.43
N VAL A 772 4.31 29.55 7.45
CA VAL A 772 4.52 30.90 6.88
C VAL A 772 4.35 31.95 7.97
N ASP A 773 3.30 31.84 8.80
CA ASP A 773 3.10 32.70 9.96
C ASP A 773 4.31 32.68 10.91
N TYR A 774 4.85 31.51 11.23
CA TYR A 774 6.03 31.39 12.11
C TYR A 774 7.29 32.03 11.52
N ILE A 775 7.47 31.99 10.20
CA ILE A 775 8.60 32.60 9.51
C ILE A 775 8.52 34.13 9.59
N TYR A 776 7.36 34.68 9.23
CA TYR A 776 7.19 36.13 9.04
C TYR A 776 6.83 36.91 10.30
N ASN A 777 6.26 36.29 11.33
CA ASN A 777 5.90 37.00 12.56
C ASN A 777 7.11 37.50 13.37
N ASP A 778 6.96 38.66 14.01
CA ASP A 778 7.95 39.25 14.92
C ASP A 778 8.36 38.25 16.03
N PRO A 779 9.65 38.12 16.39
CA PRO A 779 10.10 37.25 17.48
C PRO A 779 9.41 37.48 18.83
N LYS A 780 8.88 38.69 19.09
CA LYS A 780 8.04 38.98 20.28
C LYS A 780 6.75 38.15 20.33
N ASN A 781 6.24 37.76 19.16
CA ASN A 781 5.06 36.91 18.98
C ASN A 781 5.42 35.42 18.86
N GLY A 782 6.70 35.05 18.99
CA GLY A 782 7.19 33.67 18.85
C GLY A 782 7.46 33.23 17.40
N GLY A 783 7.53 34.16 16.44
CA GLY A 783 8.01 33.90 15.09
C GLY A 783 9.53 34.11 14.93
N LEU A 784 10.00 34.15 13.69
CA LEU A 784 11.42 34.37 13.35
C LEU A 784 11.72 35.81 12.89
N GLY A 785 10.74 36.54 12.37
CA GLY A 785 10.93 37.84 11.73
C GLY A 785 11.82 37.77 10.49
N TRP A 786 11.74 36.67 9.74
CA TRP A 786 12.50 36.45 8.49
C TRP A 786 11.62 36.77 7.28
N ASP A 787 12.24 37.24 6.20
CA ASP A 787 11.64 37.34 4.86
C ASP A 787 12.46 36.43 3.93
N LEU A 788 11.81 35.65 3.06
CA LEU A 788 12.46 34.57 2.30
C LEU A 788 12.95 35.04 0.93
N ASP A 789 14.25 34.95 0.69
CA ASP A 789 14.85 35.12 -0.64
C ASP A 789 14.50 33.96 -1.60
N ALA A 790 14.33 32.75 -1.06
CA ALA A 790 14.13 31.54 -1.86
C ALA A 790 13.33 30.45 -1.14
N VAL A 791 12.61 29.65 -1.92
CA VAL A 791 11.88 28.46 -1.47
C VAL A 791 12.25 27.28 -2.38
N ILE A 792 12.61 26.15 -1.79
CA ILE A 792 12.99 24.89 -2.46
C ILE A 792 12.01 23.80 -1.99
N PRO A 793 10.84 23.66 -2.64
CA PRO A 793 9.73 22.85 -2.13
C PRO A 793 9.83 21.38 -2.58
N PHE A 794 10.95 20.70 -2.28
CA PHE A 794 11.24 19.34 -2.77
C PHE A 794 10.57 18.19 -1.97
N ALA A 795 9.65 18.47 -1.04
CA ALA A 795 8.90 17.41 -0.37
C ALA A 795 7.93 16.71 -1.33
N ALA A 796 8.11 15.40 -1.49
CA ALA A 796 7.25 14.51 -2.26
C ALA A 796 7.04 13.18 -1.52
N ILE A 797 6.09 12.37 -1.97
CA ILE A 797 5.85 10.99 -1.53
C ILE A 797 6.17 10.07 -2.72
N PRO A 798 6.85 8.93 -2.52
CA PRO A 798 7.08 7.97 -3.60
C PRO A 798 5.79 7.20 -3.91
N GLU A 799 5.23 7.44 -5.08
CA GLU A 799 4.07 6.72 -5.62
C GLU A 799 4.55 5.76 -6.71
N ASN A 800 4.71 4.49 -6.33
CA ASN A 800 5.07 3.42 -7.26
C ASN A 800 3.84 2.53 -7.49
N GLU A 801 3.37 2.44 -8.73
CA GLU A 801 2.38 1.43 -9.13
C GLU A 801 3.00 0.03 -8.97
N LEU A 802 2.44 -0.77 -8.06
CA LEU A 802 2.72 -2.21 -7.97
C LEU A 802 1.82 -2.95 -8.97
N CYS A 803 2.28 -3.02 -10.21
CA CYS A 803 1.71 -3.83 -11.28
C CYS A 803 1.90 -5.34 -11.05
#